data_AF-A0A1F3C0V7-F1
#
_entry.id   AF-A0A1F3C0V7-F1
#
_cell.length_a   1.000
_cell.length_b   1.000
_cell.length_c   1.000
_cell.angle_alpha   90.00
_cell.angle_beta   90.00
_cell.angle_gamma   90.00
#
_symmetry.space_group_name_H-M   'P 1'
#
loop_
_entity.id
_entity.type
_entity.pdbx_description
1 polymer ?
#
loop_
_entity_poly.entity_id
_entity_poly.type
_entity_poly.pdbx_seq_one_letter_code
_entity_poly.pdbx_strand_id
1 'polypeptide(L)'
;MSKILLIESDGPFAQDLSTALEARGLEARVTADGKEGLDLAKVDRPDLIVLCVELPKMSGYSVCNKLKKDEQLKSIPLVIISAEATPETFEQHRKLKTRAEGYLIKPFQADALLKTIEGLIEVPPEPALVSSEELVTLDDVDLEVLGPDAPVEEAEESKEVAPSSAPSEDEDLKLLDEAFESLSSEEPAASAAAEPPVEEQRVVAEPADVEDEDGVVRTDPVIHTEAQTEAQTDAQSEVDKLGDEADAALAALGADEPTDVDLTGSTPLLDEAVPATGGPDGGDLAVGQEVVAALGTADDAAGDAEIRRLQERVAELLAEAARKDEALDLRGAEVTEASARLRALEAEVEKHRAGSRQTEEQARAAAEEHSRAGEAARRAEEALRVAREAGREAEERARALAAETKVHAERAQREEQARRLAETAASAGNDRARAAEERTHAAEERTHGAEERAHAAEERAHAAEERARLAEERTRAAEERTRAAENGFQAAEERVLSAEQRTHAAETRASTSEARTSAAEARAETAEQESAGVKLRLEEADQACALKAAEAEQARERAEGLGRELDAAHARSAAFENDLATVRPELEALRAELSATRTAAEGSQAEAESKLTELRKRVAELEAQNTRHEERVVKAYQKIKGDEKIREKTRKALAIALQLLEERPQGTPPPAEVQPRRE
;
A
#
# COMPACT_ATOMS: atom_id res chain seq x y z
N MET A 1 -41.50 -17.04 12.55
CA MET A 1 -40.55 -15.93 12.67
C MET A 1 -40.00 -15.69 11.29
N SER A 2 -39.97 -14.44 10.85
CA SER A 2 -39.50 -14.08 9.51
C SER A 2 -37.97 -14.09 9.51
N LYS A 3 -37.36 -14.68 8.49
CA LYS A 3 -35.90 -14.88 8.38
C LYS A 3 -35.26 -13.75 7.59
N ILE A 4 -34.22 -13.15 8.16
CA ILE A 4 -33.51 -12.02 7.55
C ILE A 4 -32.05 -12.40 7.37
N LEU A 5 -31.54 -12.27 6.14
CA LEU A 5 -30.13 -12.46 5.83
C LEU A 5 -29.44 -11.09 5.79
N LEU A 6 -28.54 -10.84 6.73
CA LEU A 6 -27.72 -9.63 6.83
C LEU A 6 -26.33 -9.92 6.22
N ILE A 7 -26.02 -9.25 5.12
CA ILE A 7 -24.75 -9.35 4.41
C ILE A 7 -23.97 -8.06 4.65
N GLU A 8 -23.09 -8.05 5.65
CA GLU A 8 -22.41 -6.86 6.19
C GLU A 8 -20.99 -7.20 6.62
N SER A 9 -20.02 -6.35 6.24
CA SER A 9 -18.58 -6.59 6.46
C SER A 9 -18.07 -6.00 7.77
N ASP A 10 -18.77 -4.99 8.31
CA ASP A 10 -18.52 -4.40 9.62
C ASP A 10 -19.16 -5.27 10.73
N GLY A 11 -18.34 -6.09 11.39
CA GLY A 11 -18.77 -7.06 12.41
C GLY A 11 -19.56 -6.45 13.56
N PRO A 12 -19.03 -5.45 14.30
CA PRO A 12 -19.76 -4.75 15.36
C PRO A 12 -21.11 -4.19 14.88
N PHE A 13 -21.14 -3.50 13.75
CA PHE A 13 -22.37 -2.94 13.20
C PHE A 13 -23.38 -4.03 12.81
N ALA A 14 -22.93 -5.16 12.26
CA ALA A 14 -23.78 -6.30 11.94
C ALA A 14 -24.36 -6.96 13.20
N GLN A 15 -23.57 -7.06 14.27
CA GLN A 15 -23.98 -7.62 15.57
C GLN A 15 -25.07 -6.75 16.22
N ASP A 16 -24.90 -5.43 16.21
CA ASP A 16 -25.88 -4.46 16.73
C ASP A 16 -27.20 -4.56 15.96
N LEU A 17 -27.14 -4.65 14.62
CA LEU A 17 -28.33 -4.83 13.79
C LEU A 17 -29.01 -6.20 14.02
N SER A 18 -28.24 -7.29 14.16
CA SER A 18 -28.80 -8.62 14.47
C SER A 18 -29.57 -8.59 15.79
N THR A 19 -28.95 -8.04 16.83
CA THR A 19 -29.55 -7.91 18.17
C THR A 19 -30.85 -7.10 18.14
N ALA A 20 -30.88 -6.00 17.38
CA ALA A 20 -32.09 -5.17 17.23
C ALA A 20 -33.21 -5.87 16.42
N LEU A 21 -32.87 -6.70 15.44
CA LEU A 21 -33.84 -7.51 14.67
C LEU A 21 -34.41 -8.65 15.53
N GLU A 22 -33.56 -9.34 16.29
CA GLU A 22 -33.93 -10.41 17.21
C GLU A 22 -34.85 -9.91 18.33
N ALA A 23 -34.59 -8.70 18.86
CA ALA A 23 -35.47 -8.03 19.82
C ALA A 23 -36.89 -7.74 19.28
N ARG A 24 -37.08 -7.71 17.94
CA ARG A 24 -38.37 -7.62 17.26
C ARG A 24 -38.96 -8.98 16.84
N GLY A 25 -38.36 -10.09 17.26
CA GLY A 25 -38.81 -11.45 16.94
C GLY A 25 -38.50 -11.91 15.51
N LEU A 26 -37.51 -11.29 14.87
CA LEU A 26 -37.02 -11.63 13.53
C LEU A 26 -35.77 -12.51 13.66
N GLU A 27 -35.67 -13.58 12.87
CA GLU A 27 -34.50 -14.47 12.89
C GLU A 27 -33.42 -13.91 11.96
N ALA A 28 -32.40 -13.26 12.53
CA ALA A 28 -31.30 -12.68 11.77
C ALA A 28 -30.14 -13.67 11.57
N ARG A 29 -29.67 -13.81 10.33
CA ARG A 29 -28.46 -14.58 9.97
C ARG A 29 -27.44 -13.65 9.34
N VAL A 30 -26.25 -13.56 9.94
CA VAL A 30 -25.18 -12.64 9.50
C VAL A 30 -24.14 -13.37 8.65
N THR A 31 -23.62 -12.70 7.61
CA THR A 31 -22.41 -13.10 6.87
C THR A 31 -21.66 -11.85 6.37
N ALA A 32 -20.33 -11.92 6.32
CA ALA A 32 -19.47 -10.85 5.82
C ALA A 32 -19.06 -11.01 4.34
N ASP A 33 -19.43 -12.12 3.69
CA ASP A 33 -19.00 -12.43 2.33
C ASP A 33 -20.19 -12.45 1.35
N GLY A 34 -20.14 -11.59 0.33
CA GLY A 34 -21.21 -11.48 -0.67
C GLY A 34 -21.43 -12.74 -1.50
N LYS A 35 -20.43 -13.63 -1.63
CA LYS A 35 -20.58 -14.95 -2.27
C LYS A 35 -21.27 -15.93 -1.32
N GLU A 36 -20.86 -15.97 -0.05
CA GLU A 36 -21.53 -16.80 0.96
C GLU A 36 -22.99 -16.38 1.12
N GLY A 37 -23.30 -15.10 1.21
CA GLY A 37 -24.68 -14.59 1.23
C GLY A 37 -25.50 -14.98 -0.01
N LEU A 38 -24.88 -15.06 -1.19
CA LEU A 38 -25.52 -15.57 -2.41
C LEU A 38 -25.84 -17.06 -2.36
N ASP A 39 -24.99 -17.87 -1.72
CA ASP A 39 -25.19 -19.30 -1.56
C ASP A 39 -26.20 -19.59 -0.41
N LEU A 40 -26.12 -18.85 0.70
CA LEU A 40 -27.09 -18.89 1.81
C LEU A 40 -28.50 -18.48 1.36
N ALA A 41 -28.64 -17.42 0.55
CA ALA A 41 -29.94 -17.01 0.03
C ALA A 41 -30.63 -18.14 -0.77
N LYS A 42 -29.86 -19.00 -1.46
CA LYS A 42 -30.41 -20.17 -2.19
C LYS A 42 -30.84 -21.32 -1.29
N VAL A 43 -30.10 -21.55 -0.21
CA VAL A 43 -30.33 -22.65 0.74
C VAL A 43 -31.45 -22.31 1.72
N ASP A 44 -31.33 -21.16 2.40
CA ASP A 44 -32.22 -20.77 3.50
C ASP A 44 -33.52 -20.11 3.00
N ARG A 45 -33.48 -19.46 1.83
CA ARG A 45 -34.55 -18.64 1.25
C ARG A 45 -35.17 -17.66 2.27
N PRO A 46 -34.40 -16.64 2.70
CA PRO A 46 -34.86 -15.66 3.67
C PRO A 46 -36.06 -14.85 3.16
N ASP A 47 -36.87 -14.34 4.08
CA ASP A 47 -38.01 -13.46 3.80
C ASP A 47 -37.56 -12.05 3.41
N LEU A 48 -36.37 -11.61 3.84
CA LEU A 48 -35.75 -10.34 3.43
C LEU A 48 -34.21 -10.42 3.46
N ILE A 49 -33.55 -9.69 2.57
CA ILE A 49 -32.08 -9.56 2.54
C ILE A 49 -31.68 -8.11 2.80
N VAL A 50 -30.80 -7.89 3.78
CA VAL A 50 -30.12 -6.61 4.01
C VAL A 50 -28.68 -6.74 3.49
N LEU A 51 -28.23 -5.84 2.63
CA LEU A 51 -27.01 -6.01 1.85
C LEU A 51 -26.16 -4.73 1.83
N CYS A 52 -24.96 -4.82 2.41
CA CYS A 52 -23.95 -3.80 2.34
C CYS A 52 -23.33 -3.69 0.93
N VAL A 53 -23.03 -2.47 0.48
CA VAL A 53 -22.33 -2.23 -0.79
C VAL A 53 -20.85 -2.55 -0.67
N GLU A 54 -20.23 -2.20 0.46
CA GLU A 54 -18.82 -2.26 0.77
C GLU A 54 -18.42 -3.64 1.35
N LEU A 55 -18.40 -4.67 0.50
CA LEU A 55 -17.96 -6.03 0.87
C LEU A 55 -16.55 -6.33 0.34
N PRO A 56 -15.69 -7.07 1.07
CA PRO A 56 -14.25 -7.16 0.76
C PRO A 56 -13.86 -7.79 -0.58
N LYS A 57 -14.74 -8.61 -1.18
CA LYS A 57 -14.43 -9.41 -2.38
C LYS A 57 -15.29 -9.09 -3.61
N MET A 58 -16.42 -8.42 -3.44
CA MET A 58 -17.30 -8.00 -4.54
C MET A 58 -18.29 -6.94 -4.10
N SER A 59 -18.57 -5.94 -4.94
CA SER A 59 -19.57 -4.91 -4.62
C SER A 59 -20.97 -5.49 -4.38
N GLY A 60 -21.67 -5.01 -3.35
CA GLY A 60 -23.06 -5.37 -3.07
C GLY A 60 -24.02 -5.10 -4.24
N TYR A 61 -23.78 -4.09 -5.08
CA TYR A 61 -24.57 -3.90 -6.31
C TYR A 61 -24.48 -5.10 -7.26
N SER A 62 -23.32 -5.77 -7.32
CA SER A 62 -23.13 -6.99 -8.10
C SER A 62 -23.81 -8.21 -7.46
N VAL A 63 -23.90 -8.25 -6.12
CA VAL A 63 -24.69 -9.25 -5.37
C VAL A 63 -26.18 -9.07 -5.66
N CYS A 64 -26.72 -7.86 -5.50
CA CYS A 64 -28.12 -7.51 -5.81
C CYS A 64 -28.52 -7.88 -7.24
N ASN A 65 -27.67 -7.55 -8.23
CA ASN A 65 -27.88 -7.89 -9.63
C ASN A 65 -27.95 -9.41 -9.87
N LYS A 66 -27.11 -10.21 -9.19
CA LYS A 66 -27.17 -11.68 -9.26
C LYS A 66 -28.44 -12.23 -8.61
N LEU A 67 -28.81 -11.73 -7.42
CA LEU A 67 -30.03 -12.16 -6.70
C LEU A 67 -31.31 -11.87 -7.50
N LYS A 68 -31.46 -10.65 -8.05
CA LYS A 68 -32.63 -10.27 -8.85
C LYS A 68 -32.68 -10.92 -10.25
N LYS A 69 -31.60 -11.55 -10.71
CA LYS A 69 -31.56 -12.36 -11.95
C LYS A 69 -31.89 -13.83 -11.73
N ASP A 70 -31.75 -14.35 -10.52
CA ASP A 70 -32.10 -15.73 -10.18
C ASP A 70 -33.63 -15.86 -10.08
N GLU A 71 -34.22 -16.80 -10.83
CA GLU A 71 -35.68 -16.96 -10.84
C GLU A 71 -36.28 -17.35 -9.49
N GLN A 72 -35.48 -17.97 -8.61
CA GLN A 72 -35.93 -18.41 -7.29
C GLN A 72 -35.76 -17.34 -6.20
N LEU A 73 -34.93 -16.31 -6.44
CA LEU A 73 -34.60 -15.28 -5.45
C LEU A 73 -35.09 -13.88 -5.82
N LYS A 74 -35.45 -13.63 -7.09
CA LYS A 74 -35.95 -12.34 -7.58
C LYS A 74 -37.16 -11.78 -6.80
N SER A 75 -37.94 -12.65 -6.17
CA SER A 75 -39.11 -12.28 -5.35
C SER A 75 -38.78 -11.84 -3.93
N ILE A 76 -37.56 -12.10 -3.43
CA ILE A 76 -37.17 -11.72 -2.07
C ILE A 76 -36.91 -10.20 -2.04
N PRO A 77 -37.52 -9.44 -1.11
CA PRO A 77 -37.24 -8.02 -0.93
C PRO A 77 -35.82 -7.81 -0.43
N LEU A 78 -35.18 -6.76 -0.93
CA LEU A 78 -33.80 -6.44 -0.64
C LEU A 78 -33.64 -4.97 -0.21
N VAL A 79 -32.90 -4.73 0.86
CA VAL A 79 -32.52 -3.41 1.37
C VAL A 79 -31.03 -3.23 1.19
N ILE A 80 -30.61 -2.23 0.40
CA ILE A 80 -29.19 -1.87 0.25
C ILE A 80 -28.79 -0.89 1.35
N ILE A 81 -27.65 -1.16 1.99
CA ILE A 81 -27.03 -0.27 2.98
C ILE A 81 -25.62 0.09 2.52
N SER A 82 -25.14 1.31 2.79
CA SER A 82 -23.83 1.76 2.31
C SER A 82 -23.27 2.91 3.14
N ALA A 83 -21.95 2.95 3.31
CA ALA A 83 -21.23 4.06 3.95
C ALA A 83 -20.78 5.13 2.94
N GLU A 84 -20.47 4.73 1.70
CA GLU A 84 -19.85 5.61 0.69
C GLU A 84 -20.84 6.09 -0.39
N ALA A 85 -22.04 5.51 -0.47
CA ALA A 85 -23.04 5.89 -1.45
C ALA A 85 -23.61 7.29 -1.19
N THR A 86 -23.59 8.13 -2.24
CA THR A 86 -24.35 9.38 -2.26
C THR A 86 -25.82 9.12 -2.65
N PRO A 87 -26.76 10.02 -2.31
CA PRO A 87 -28.16 9.91 -2.74
C PRO A 87 -28.32 9.73 -4.26
N GLU A 88 -27.47 10.37 -5.07
CA GLU A 88 -27.47 10.18 -6.53
C GLU A 88 -27.13 8.75 -6.95
N THR A 89 -26.16 8.09 -6.31
CA THR A 89 -25.79 6.70 -6.66
C THR A 89 -26.93 5.72 -6.36
N PHE A 90 -27.66 5.92 -5.25
CA PHE A 90 -28.87 5.16 -4.95
C PHE A 90 -30.00 5.45 -5.94
N GLU A 91 -30.21 6.72 -6.35
CA GLU A 91 -31.17 7.04 -7.41
C GLU A 91 -30.82 6.39 -8.76
N GLN A 92 -29.53 6.34 -9.11
CA GLN A 92 -29.07 5.65 -10.31
C GLN A 92 -29.36 4.14 -10.23
N HIS A 93 -29.06 3.49 -9.10
CA HIS A 93 -29.40 2.08 -8.90
C HIS A 93 -30.91 1.83 -8.93
N ARG A 94 -31.72 2.74 -8.38
CA ARG A 94 -33.19 2.67 -8.36
C ARG A 94 -33.83 2.73 -9.76
N LYS A 95 -33.13 3.31 -10.74
CA LYS A 95 -33.52 3.36 -12.16
C LYS A 95 -33.23 2.04 -12.91
N LEU A 96 -32.44 1.12 -12.33
CA LEU A 96 -32.13 -0.18 -12.94
C LEU A 96 -33.29 -1.19 -12.81
N LYS A 97 -33.33 -2.16 -13.73
CA LYS A 97 -34.28 -3.28 -13.67
C LYS A 97 -34.02 -4.25 -12.50
N THR A 98 -32.81 -4.26 -11.96
CA THR A 98 -32.37 -5.08 -10.82
C THR A 98 -32.22 -4.25 -9.55
N ARG A 99 -33.10 -3.25 -9.36
CA ARG A 99 -33.12 -2.40 -8.16
C ARG A 99 -33.44 -3.21 -6.90
N ALA A 100 -32.95 -2.73 -5.78
CA ALA A 100 -33.43 -3.07 -4.45
C ALA A 100 -34.73 -2.31 -4.13
N GLU A 101 -35.47 -2.79 -3.13
CA GLU A 101 -36.71 -2.21 -2.64
C GLU A 101 -36.46 -1.10 -1.60
N GLY A 102 -35.48 -1.28 -0.72
CA GLY A 102 -35.04 -0.30 0.28
C GLY A 102 -33.59 0.18 0.10
N TYR A 103 -33.28 1.37 0.62
CA TYR A 103 -31.95 1.99 0.58
C TYR A 103 -31.71 2.81 1.85
N LEU A 104 -30.56 2.63 2.52
CA LEU A 104 -30.15 3.43 3.69
C LEU A 104 -28.67 3.80 3.60
N ILE A 105 -28.35 5.06 3.91
CA ILE A 105 -26.98 5.58 3.97
C ILE A 105 -26.53 5.57 5.44
N LYS A 106 -25.40 4.93 5.73
CA LYS A 106 -24.78 4.93 7.06
C LYS A 106 -24.17 6.31 7.36
N PRO A 107 -24.12 6.76 8.62
CA PRO A 107 -24.63 6.09 9.82
C PRO A 107 -26.16 6.21 9.96
N PHE A 108 -26.81 5.11 10.33
CA PHE A 108 -28.22 5.07 10.71
C PHE A 108 -28.41 4.23 11.97
N GLN A 109 -29.45 4.53 12.75
CA GLN A 109 -29.85 3.72 13.92
C GLN A 109 -30.71 2.53 13.48
N ALA A 110 -30.70 1.44 14.25
CA ALA A 110 -31.45 0.22 13.93
C ALA A 110 -32.94 0.46 13.65
N ASP A 111 -33.58 1.41 14.34
CA ASP A 111 -34.97 1.83 14.10
C ASP A 111 -35.25 2.27 12.65
N ALA A 112 -34.27 2.87 11.96
CA ALA A 112 -34.42 3.27 10.57
C ALA A 112 -34.44 2.06 9.61
N LEU A 113 -33.67 1.01 9.94
CA LEU A 113 -33.71 -0.26 9.23
C LEU A 113 -35.02 -1.01 9.53
N LEU A 114 -35.44 -1.07 10.79
CA LEU A 114 -36.71 -1.68 11.20
C LEU A 114 -37.91 -1.07 10.47
N LYS A 115 -38.04 0.26 10.45
CA LYS A 115 -39.09 0.97 9.69
C LYS A 115 -39.06 0.69 8.19
N THR A 116 -37.88 0.41 7.63
CA THR A 116 -37.72 0.05 6.21
C THR A 116 -38.16 -1.41 5.97
N ILE A 117 -37.91 -2.30 6.92
CA ILE A 117 -38.27 -3.73 6.88
C ILE A 117 -39.78 -3.93 7.11
N GLU A 118 -40.38 -3.21 8.06
CA GLU A 118 -41.82 -3.20 8.35
C GLU A 118 -42.68 -2.81 7.12
N GLY A 119 -42.12 -2.02 6.19
CA GLY A 119 -42.77 -1.68 4.92
C GLY A 119 -42.64 -2.74 3.81
N LEU A 120 -41.88 -3.82 4.04
CA LEU A 120 -41.52 -4.83 3.03
C LEU A 120 -41.93 -6.26 3.39
N ILE A 121 -42.02 -6.60 4.69
CA ILE A 121 -42.46 -7.91 5.19
C ILE A 121 -43.44 -7.75 6.35
N GLU A 122 -44.27 -8.75 6.61
CA GLU A 122 -45.09 -8.80 7.82
C GLU A 122 -44.17 -9.03 9.04
N VAL A 123 -44.04 -7.99 9.88
CA VAL A 123 -43.35 -8.01 11.17
C VAL A 123 -44.39 -8.18 12.28
N PRO A 124 -44.17 -9.03 13.30
CA PRO A 124 -45.07 -9.11 14.45
C PRO A 124 -45.22 -7.73 15.12
N PRO A 125 -46.42 -7.34 15.58
CA PRO A 125 -46.59 -6.09 16.33
C PRO A 125 -45.70 -6.10 17.57
N GLU A 126 -45.14 -4.94 17.91
CA GLU A 126 -44.27 -4.78 19.09
C GLU A 126 -44.92 -5.40 20.35
N PRO A 127 -44.16 -6.12 21.20
CA PRO A 127 -44.64 -6.47 22.52
C PRO A 127 -44.89 -5.17 23.28
N ALA A 128 -46.17 -4.84 23.52
CA ALA A 128 -46.56 -3.59 24.11
C ALA A 128 -45.92 -3.40 25.50
N LEU A 129 -44.87 -2.57 25.55
CA LEU A 129 -44.33 -2.06 26.79
C LEU A 129 -45.44 -1.25 27.46
N VAL A 130 -45.94 -1.75 28.59
CA VAL A 130 -46.75 -0.95 29.51
C VAL A 130 -45.92 0.25 29.95
N SER A 131 -46.24 1.41 29.38
CA SER A 131 -45.70 2.69 29.82
C SER A 131 -46.01 2.86 31.30
N SER A 132 -44.98 3.13 32.10
CA SER A 132 -45.09 3.31 33.55
C SER A 132 -45.62 4.71 33.94
N GLU A 133 -46.63 5.19 33.22
CA GLU A 133 -47.33 6.45 33.46
C GLU A 133 -48.85 6.31 33.19
N GLU A 134 -49.54 5.45 33.92
CA GLU A 134 -50.98 5.62 34.12
C GLU A 134 -51.38 5.47 35.59
N LEU A 135 -51.73 6.61 36.18
CA LEU A 135 -52.26 6.76 37.52
C LEU A 135 -53.70 6.21 37.55
N VAL A 136 -53.90 5.00 38.10
CA VAL A 136 -55.25 4.50 38.40
C VAL A 136 -55.54 4.66 39.90
N THR A 137 -56.46 5.57 40.19
CA THR A 137 -57.04 5.80 41.52
C THR A 137 -57.76 4.55 42.02
N LEU A 138 -57.39 4.07 43.21
CA LEU A 138 -58.17 3.13 43.99
C LEU A 138 -58.79 3.88 45.17
N ASP A 139 -59.94 4.51 44.92
CA ASP A 139 -60.89 4.89 45.95
C ASP A 139 -61.78 3.67 46.31
N ASP A 140 -62.32 3.70 47.53
CA ASP A 140 -63.41 2.89 48.07
C ASP A 140 -63.20 1.36 48.24
N VAL A 141 -62.58 0.97 49.38
CA VAL A 141 -63.29 0.14 50.38
C VAL A 141 -62.93 0.60 51.80
N ASP A 142 -63.93 0.97 52.59
CA ASP A 142 -63.77 1.50 53.94
C ASP A 142 -63.23 0.50 54.98
N LEU A 143 -62.46 1.02 55.96
CA LEU A 143 -62.74 0.66 57.35
C LEU A 143 -62.47 1.81 58.33
N GLU A 144 -63.48 2.10 59.14
CA GLU A 144 -63.62 3.27 59.99
C GLU A 144 -62.87 3.17 61.34
N VAL A 145 -62.25 4.29 61.77
CA VAL A 145 -62.50 5.01 63.05
C VAL A 145 -62.19 4.21 64.36
N LEU A 146 -61.22 4.60 65.23
CA LEU A 146 -61.15 5.82 66.06
C LEU A 146 -59.69 6.12 66.52
N GLY A 147 -59.32 7.39 66.66
CA GLY A 147 -58.25 7.84 67.59
C GLY A 147 -58.86 8.33 68.92
N PRO A 148 -58.28 9.33 69.62
CA PRO A 148 -56.90 9.81 69.61
C PRO A 148 -56.31 9.95 71.05
N ASP A 149 -55.02 10.29 71.20
CA ASP A 149 -54.60 11.43 72.05
C ASP A 149 -53.10 11.77 71.86
N ALA A 150 -52.76 13.04 72.16
CA ALA A 150 -51.46 13.69 71.92
C ALA A 150 -50.55 13.67 73.20
N PRO A 151 -49.41 14.40 73.32
CA PRO A 151 -48.75 15.33 72.37
C PRO A 151 -47.20 15.26 72.25
N VAL A 152 -46.71 15.89 71.17
CA VAL A 152 -45.58 16.86 71.02
C VAL A 152 -44.51 16.96 72.13
N GLU A 153 -43.22 17.04 71.75
CA GLU A 153 -42.21 18.06 72.16
C GLU A 153 -40.94 17.92 71.27
N GLU A 154 -40.27 19.05 71.00
CA GLU A 154 -38.97 19.15 70.32
C GLU A 154 -37.84 19.29 71.38
N ALA A 155 -36.57 18.97 71.06
CA ALA A 155 -35.35 19.69 71.52
C ALA A 155 -34.04 18.90 71.27
N GLU A 156 -32.91 19.61 71.30
CA GLU A 156 -31.58 19.16 70.89
C GLU A 156 -30.65 18.68 72.04
N GLU A 157 -29.52 18.10 71.61
CA GLU A 157 -28.16 18.11 72.22
C GLU A 157 -27.84 17.57 73.64
N SER A 158 -26.99 16.53 73.63
CA SER A 158 -25.68 16.46 74.33
C SER A 158 -25.57 16.27 75.87
N LYS A 159 -25.05 15.09 76.30
CA LYS A 159 -23.69 14.91 76.92
C LYS A 159 -23.57 13.77 77.99
N GLU A 160 -22.71 12.77 77.71
CA GLU A 160 -21.56 12.21 78.49
C GLU A 160 -21.58 12.22 80.07
N VAL A 161 -21.05 11.26 80.89
CA VAL A 161 -19.73 10.57 80.92
C VAL A 161 -19.70 9.30 81.85
N ALA A 162 -18.94 8.25 81.45
CA ALA A 162 -18.14 7.16 82.12
C ALA A 162 -18.35 6.68 83.60
N PRO A 163 -17.72 5.54 84.05
CA PRO A 163 -16.27 5.42 84.39
C PRO A 163 -15.56 4.20 83.72
N SER A 164 -14.30 4.29 83.25
CA SER A 164 -12.98 4.30 83.95
C SER A 164 -12.41 2.94 84.42
N SER A 165 -11.36 2.46 83.75
CA SER A 165 -10.07 2.08 84.38
C SER A 165 -8.97 1.87 83.31
N ALA A 166 -7.72 2.26 83.63
CA ALA A 166 -6.50 2.20 82.82
C ALA A 166 -5.32 1.71 83.73
N PRO A 167 -4.02 1.57 83.35
CA PRO A 167 -3.21 2.55 82.58
C PRO A 167 -2.09 2.01 81.63
N SER A 168 -1.50 2.95 80.84
CA SER A 168 -0.06 3.10 80.44
C SER A 168 0.72 1.94 79.79
N GLU A 169 1.69 2.15 78.90
CA GLU A 169 2.14 3.25 78.00
C GLU A 169 3.25 2.65 77.09
N ASP A 170 3.48 3.25 75.93
CA ASP A 170 4.66 3.08 75.04
C ASP A 170 4.97 1.74 74.34
N GLU A 171 5.66 1.91 73.21
CA GLU A 171 6.21 0.91 72.25
C GLU A 171 5.20 0.12 71.39
N ASP A 172 5.11 0.50 70.11
CA ASP A 172 4.95 -0.37 68.91
C ASP A 172 4.71 0.43 67.61
N LEU A 173 4.45 1.74 67.70
CA LEU A 173 4.46 2.68 66.56
C LEU A 173 5.90 3.07 66.13
N LYS A 174 6.73 2.07 65.84
CA LYS A 174 8.13 2.21 65.36
C LYS A 174 8.62 1.08 64.43
N LEU A 175 7.73 0.45 63.66
CA LEU A 175 8.12 -0.43 62.55
C LEU A 175 7.14 -0.29 61.37
N LEU A 176 7.67 -0.52 60.17
CA LEU A 176 6.97 -0.59 58.86
C LEU A 176 6.83 0.69 58.01
N ASP A 177 7.69 1.70 58.19
CA ASP A 177 8.06 2.64 57.09
C ASP A 177 9.57 2.59 56.72
N GLU A 178 10.40 1.85 57.48
CA GLU A 178 11.85 1.74 57.27
C GLU A 178 12.26 0.34 56.79
N ALA A 179 11.62 -0.16 55.73
CA ALA A 179 11.94 -1.44 55.09
C ALA A 179 12.44 -1.31 53.63
N PHE A 180 12.80 -0.11 53.18
CA PHE A 180 13.28 0.13 51.80
C PHE A 180 14.60 0.91 51.66
N GLU A 181 15.28 1.25 52.77
CA GLU A 181 16.64 1.87 52.74
C GLU A 181 17.72 0.98 53.35
N SER A 182 17.82 -0.27 52.87
CA SER A 182 18.94 -1.19 53.19
C SER A 182 19.79 -1.55 51.96
N LEU A 183 19.88 -0.64 50.98
CA LEU A 183 20.80 -0.75 49.84
C LEU A 183 21.38 0.61 49.44
N SER A 184 22.16 1.23 50.35
CA SER A 184 23.23 2.16 49.97
C SER A 184 24.27 2.32 51.07
N SER A 185 25.41 1.65 50.92
CA SER A 185 26.65 2.03 51.58
C SER A 185 27.86 1.57 50.76
N GLU A 186 28.27 2.39 49.78
CA GLU A 186 29.69 2.57 49.45
C GLU A 186 29.90 3.97 48.84
N GLU A 187 30.57 4.82 49.63
CA GLU A 187 31.09 6.16 49.27
C GLU A 187 32.54 6.02 48.73
N PRO A 188 33.26 7.09 48.28
CA PRO A 188 32.99 8.53 48.43
C PRO A 188 33.21 9.43 47.19
N ALA A 189 32.76 10.70 47.29
CA ALA A 189 33.64 11.91 47.27
C ALA A 189 33.07 13.18 46.58
N ALA A 190 32.53 14.08 47.41
CA ALA A 190 32.83 15.52 47.50
C ALA A 190 32.35 16.58 46.46
N SER A 191 32.00 17.74 47.05
CA SER A 191 31.83 19.10 46.48
C SER A 191 30.49 19.43 45.79
N ALA A 192 29.78 20.54 46.02
CA ALA A 192 29.56 21.52 47.11
C ALA A 192 29.00 22.82 46.47
N ALA A 193 28.17 23.56 47.23
CA ALA A 193 27.55 24.87 46.92
C ALA A 193 26.43 24.87 45.85
N ALA A 194 25.41 25.75 45.87
CA ALA A 194 24.70 26.57 46.87
C ALA A 194 23.74 27.48 46.07
N GLU A 195 22.46 27.56 46.44
CA GLU A 195 21.46 28.52 45.89
C GLU A 195 21.57 29.90 46.62
N PRO A 196 20.66 30.91 46.48
CA PRO A 196 19.46 31.11 45.60
C PRO A 196 19.43 32.56 45.00
N PRO A 197 18.31 33.29 44.74
CA PRO A 197 16.88 32.96 44.54
C PRO A 197 16.18 33.59 43.28
N VAL A 198 14.91 33.19 43.14
CA VAL A 198 13.76 33.64 42.32
C VAL A 198 13.57 35.15 42.07
N GLU A 199 13.03 35.55 40.90
CA GLU A 199 11.95 36.56 40.79
C GLU A 199 11.19 36.55 39.43
N GLU A 200 9.90 36.91 39.44
CA GLU A 200 9.09 37.20 38.23
C GLU A 200 9.20 38.69 37.86
N GLN A 201 9.19 39.08 36.57
CA GLN A 201 8.23 40.07 36.02
C GLN A 201 8.39 40.44 34.53
N ARG A 202 7.27 40.98 34.05
CA ARG A 202 6.76 41.27 32.70
C ARG A 202 7.18 42.66 32.16
N VAL A 203 6.87 42.89 30.87
CA VAL A 203 6.60 44.16 30.12
C VAL A 203 7.77 44.97 29.45
N VAL A 204 7.46 45.49 28.24
CA VAL A 204 8.08 46.59 27.40
C VAL A 204 9.41 46.21 26.69
N ALA A 205 9.50 46.02 25.36
CA ALA A 205 9.42 46.98 24.21
C ALA A 205 10.52 48.07 24.27
N GLU A 206 11.18 48.58 23.22
CA GLU A 206 11.08 48.59 21.74
C GLU A 206 12.47 49.14 21.22
N PRO A 207 12.73 49.61 19.96
CA PRO A 207 12.12 49.43 18.63
C PRO A 207 13.17 49.19 17.48
N ALA A 208 12.75 49.45 16.22
CA ALA A 208 13.55 49.92 15.06
C ALA A 208 14.38 48.85 14.28
N ASP A 209 14.33 48.76 12.94
CA ASP A 209 13.77 49.67 11.91
C ASP A 209 13.49 48.94 10.54
N VAL A 210 12.36 49.30 9.87
CA VAL A 210 12.23 49.82 8.46
C VAL A 210 12.49 48.81 7.29
N GLU A 211 11.67 48.56 6.24
CA GLU A 211 10.50 49.20 5.54
C GLU A 211 9.42 48.12 5.21
N ASP A 212 8.10 48.30 5.30
CA ASP A 212 7.13 49.14 4.53
C ASP A 212 6.99 48.75 3.03
N GLU A 213 5.82 48.70 2.38
CA GLU A 213 4.41 48.94 2.79
C GLU A 213 3.44 47.89 2.14
N ASP A 214 2.28 48.29 1.58
CA ASP A 214 1.06 47.44 1.37
C ASP A 214 0.52 47.39 -0.10
N GLY A 215 -0.43 46.50 -0.40
CA GLY A 215 -1.02 46.29 -1.74
C GLY A 215 -2.30 45.41 -1.80
N VAL A 216 -3.28 45.67 -0.94
CA VAL A 216 -4.59 44.99 -0.79
C VAL A 216 -5.40 44.82 -2.11
N VAL A 217 -6.12 43.69 -2.27
CA VAL A 217 -7.61 43.59 -2.49
C VAL A 217 -8.06 42.21 -3.05
N ARG A 218 -9.16 41.72 -2.44
CA ARG A 218 -10.03 40.57 -2.76
C ARG A 218 -10.45 40.45 -4.24
N THR A 219 -10.70 39.22 -4.74
CA THR A 219 -12.05 38.67 -5.05
C THR A 219 -11.99 37.23 -5.59
N ASP A 220 -13.14 36.55 -5.64
CA ASP A 220 -13.37 35.17 -6.08
C ASP A 220 -13.02 34.89 -7.56
N PRO A 221 -13.11 33.61 -7.99
CA PRO A 221 -13.76 33.38 -9.28
C PRO A 221 -14.86 32.30 -9.25
N VAL A 222 -15.92 32.60 -9.98
CA VAL A 222 -17.06 31.72 -10.30
C VAL A 222 -16.84 31.07 -11.68
N ILE A 223 -17.16 29.77 -11.74
CA ILE A 223 -17.72 28.97 -12.85
C ILE A 223 -17.74 29.61 -14.27
N HIS A 224 -17.17 28.89 -15.26
CA HIS A 224 -17.77 28.57 -16.57
C HIS A 224 -16.95 27.42 -17.20
N THR A 225 -17.44 26.18 -17.33
CA THR A 225 -18.38 25.63 -18.34
C THR A 225 -17.92 25.74 -19.80
N GLU A 226 -17.46 24.61 -20.36
CA GLU A 226 -17.69 24.17 -21.74
C GLU A 226 -17.47 22.64 -21.74
N ALA A 227 -18.51 21.81 -21.86
CA ALA A 227 -19.32 21.49 -23.04
C ALA A 227 -18.78 20.25 -23.79
N GLN A 228 -19.50 19.14 -23.62
CA GLN A 228 -19.27 17.86 -24.31
C GLN A 228 -19.75 17.92 -25.77
N THR A 229 -19.16 17.10 -26.63
CA THR A 229 -19.86 16.29 -27.66
C THR A 229 -18.86 15.21 -28.14
N GLU A 230 -19.16 13.92 -27.93
CA GLU A 230 -19.62 12.97 -28.97
C GLU A 230 -18.52 12.51 -29.96
N ALA A 231 -18.34 11.22 -30.29
CA ALA A 231 -18.99 10.00 -29.80
C ALA A 231 -18.10 8.75 -30.03
N GLN A 232 -18.59 7.62 -29.50
CA GLN A 232 -18.07 6.25 -29.59
C GLN A 232 -17.59 5.79 -30.98
N THR A 233 -16.60 4.89 -31.01
CA THR A 233 -16.82 3.49 -31.46
C THR A 233 -15.74 2.51 -30.94
N ASP A 234 -16.23 1.45 -30.29
CA ASP A 234 -15.75 0.05 -30.30
C ASP A 234 -14.25 -0.27 -30.23
N ALA A 235 -13.76 -0.42 -28.99
CA ALA A 235 -12.57 -1.21 -28.68
C ALA A 235 -12.92 -2.72 -28.63
N GLN A 236 -12.86 -3.43 -29.76
CA GLN A 236 -12.92 -4.90 -29.79
C GLN A 236 -12.39 -5.51 -31.11
N SER A 237 -11.06 -5.61 -31.27
CA SER A 237 -10.33 -6.75 -31.92
C SER A 237 -8.88 -6.46 -32.37
N GLU A 238 -7.97 -6.01 -31.49
CA GLU A 238 -6.51 -6.04 -31.79
C GLU A 238 -5.68 -6.58 -30.63
N VAL A 239 -5.74 -7.91 -30.44
CA VAL A 239 -4.73 -8.68 -29.67
C VAL A 239 -4.16 -9.85 -30.49
N ASP A 240 -4.55 -9.98 -31.76
CA ASP A 240 -4.10 -11.01 -32.71
C ASP A 240 -3.72 -10.38 -34.05
N LYS A 241 -2.64 -9.56 -34.11
CA LYS A 241 -2.10 -9.03 -35.39
C LYS A 241 -0.69 -8.43 -35.41
N LEU A 242 0.19 -8.81 -34.49
CA LEU A 242 1.62 -8.47 -34.57
C LEU A 242 2.47 -9.75 -34.45
N GLY A 243 2.54 -10.50 -35.55
CA GLY A 243 3.27 -11.77 -35.63
C GLY A 243 3.71 -12.19 -37.05
N ASP A 244 3.47 -11.38 -38.09
CA ASP A 244 3.70 -11.75 -39.50
C ASP A 244 4.24 -10.55 -40.33
N GLU A 245 5.26 -9.85 -39.84
CA GLU A 245 5.95 -8.80 -40.63
C GLU A 245 7.48 -8.81 -40.49
N ALA A 246 8.06 -10.02 -40.34
CA ALA A 246 9.51 -10.24 -40.28
C ALA A 246 10.05 -11.31 -41.26
N ASP A 247 9.19 -12.10 -41.92
CA ASP A 247 9.58 -13.31 -42.69
C ASP A 247 9.29 -13.25 -44.21
N ALA A 248 9.27 -12.04 -44.79
CA ALA A 248 9.01 -11.82 -46.23
C ALA A 248 10.17 -11.19 -47.02
N ALA A 249 11.38 -11.10 -46.44
CA ALA A 249 12.54 -10.46 -47.07
C ALA A 249 13.83 -11.33 -47.11
N LEU A 250 13.72 -12.64 -46.85
CA LEU A 250 14.89 -13.54 -46.78
C LEU A 250 14.80 -14.80 -47.67
N ALA A 251 14.08 -14.70 -48.79
CA ALA A 251 13.84 -15.82 -49.71
C ALA A 251 14.01 -15.46 -51.20
N ALA A 252 15.14 -14.84 -51.57
CA ALA A 252 15.55 -14.70 -52.96
C ALA A 252 17.08 -14.72 -53.12
N LEU A 253 17.58 -15.84 -53.69
CA LEU A 253 18.96 -16.18 -54.10
C LEU A 253 19.76 -16.99 -53.09
N GLY A 254 19.56 -18.31 -53.14
CA GLY A 254 20.55 -19.27 -52.63
C GLY A 254 21.66 -19.55 -53.65
N ALA A 255 22.78 -20.05 -53.13
CA ALA A 255 23.70 -21.08 -53.67
C ALA A 255 23.93 -21.14 -55.21
N ASP A 256 25.17 -21.20 -55.69
CA ASP A 256 26.15 -22.23 -55.31
C ASP A 256 27.64 -21.81 -55.44
N GLU A 257 28.46 -22.45 -54.61
CA GLU A 257 29.93 -22.62 -54.74
C GLU A 257 30.26 -23.80 -55.70
N PRO A 258 31.53 -24.19 -55.92
CA PRO A 258 32.70 -23.39 -56.30
C PRO A 258 33.41 -24.02 -57.52
N THR A 259 34.56 -23.49 -57.98
CA THR A 259 35.70 -24.33 -58.43
C THR A 259 36.98 -23.52 -58.59
N ASP A 260 38.11 -24.19 -58.35
CA ASP A 260 39.47 -23.67 -58.43
C ASP A 260 39.86 -23.17 -59.83
N VAL A 261 40.72 -22.15 -59.90
CA VAL A 261 42.08 -22.37 -60.44
C VAL A 261 43.10 -21.48 -59.72
N ASP A 262 44.17 -22.10 -59.22
CA ASP A 262 45.45 -21.45 -58.89
C ASP A 262 46.15 -20.99 -60.20
N LEU A 263 47.12 -20.06 -60.13
CA LEU A 263 48.36 -20.10 -60.92
C LEU A 263 49.26 -18.88 -60.69
N THR A 264 50.48 -19.19 -60.30
CA THR A 264 51.61 -18.28 -60.20
C THR A 264 52.33 -18.08 -61.55
N GLY A 265 52.99 -16.94 -61.73
CA GLY A 265 54.31 -16.90 -62.37
C GLY A 265 54.46 -16.29 -63.78
N SER A 266 55.41 -15.34 -63.85
CA SER A 266 56.41 -15.18 -64.93
C SER A 266 56.02 -14.70 -66.33
N THR A 267 56.73 -13.64 -66.77
CA THR A 267 57.11 -13.36 -68.17
C THR A 267 58.13 -14.42 -68.69
N PRO A 268 58.56 -14.52 -69.98
CA PRO A 268 58.45 -13.55 -71.11
C PRO A 268 58.26 -14.13 -72.56
N LEU A 269 58.25 -13.22 -73.57
CA LEU A 269 58.90 -13.29 -74.92
C LEU A 269 58.42 -14.22 -76.09
N LEU A 270 58.52 -13.65 -77.32
CA LEU A 270 58.55 -14.26 -78.70
C LEU A 270 57.21 -14.82 -79.28
N ASP A 271 56.90 -14.85 -80.59
CA ASP A 271 57.59 -14.37 -81.83
C ASP A 271 56.60 -14.15 -83.03
N GLU A 272 57.09 -13.58 -84.16
CA GLU A 272 56.73 -13.76 -85.61
C GLU A 272 55.25 -13.97 -86.12
N ALA A 273 54.81 -13.67 -87.38
CA ALA A 273 55.29 -12.94 -88.58
C ALA A 273 54.09 -12.73 -89.59
N VAL A 274 53.95 -11.61 -90.34
CA VAL A 274 54.24 -11.38 -91.82
C VAL A 274 53.30 -12.16 -92.82
N PRO A 275 53.05 -11.77 -94.12
CA PRO A 275 53.36 -10.57 -94.94
C PRO A 275 52.10 -9.79 -95.40
N ALA A 276 52.14 -8.64 -96.09
CA ALA A 276 52.49 -8.40 -97.51
C ALA A 276 52.07 -6.96 -97.87
N THR A 277 52.44 -6.23 -98.94
CA THR A 277 53.49 -6.18 -100.00
C THR A 277 53.34 -4.76 -100.64
N GLY A 278 54.23 -4.16 -101.45
CA GLY A 278 55.49 -4.53 -102.09
C GLY A 278 56.15 -3.27 -102.69
N GLY A 279 57.41 -3.36 -103.14
CA GLY A 279 58.15 -2.28 -103.83
C GLY A 279 57.82 -2.16 -105.32
N PRO A 280 58.65 -1.51 -106.17
CA PRO A 280 60.05 -1.07 -105.94
C PRO A 280 60.23 0.44 -106.32
N ASP A 281 61.40 1.07 -106.52
CA ASP A 281 62.81 0.65 -106.51
C ASP A 281 63.73 1.87 -106.27
N GLY A 282 65.01 1.61 -105.99
CA GLY A 282 66.11 2.48 -106.46
C GLY A 282 66.43 3.80 -105.73
N GLY A 283 67.48 3.76 -104.91
CA GLY A 283 68.67 4.58 -105.21
C GLY A 283 68.87 5.93 -104.49
N ASP A 284 69.83 5.89 -103.55
CA ASP A 284 70.84 6.93 -103.31
C ASP A 284 70.48 8.20 -102.50
N LEU A 285 71.54 8.88 -102.05
CA LEU A 285 71.61 10.19 -101.37
C LEU A 285 71.35 10.21 -99.86
N ALA A 286 72.33 9.71 -99.13
CA ALA A 286 72.61 10.02 -97.73
C ALA A 286 73.01 11.51 -97.50
N VAL A 287 72.08 12.44 -97.76
CA VAL A 287 72.29 13.91 -97.58
C VAL A 287 71.18 14.54 -96.72
N GLY A 288 70.45 13.74 -95.94
CA GLY A 288 69.39 14.21 -95.04
C GLY A 288 69.79 14.34 -93.56
N GLN A 289 70.84 13.64 -93.10
CA GLN A 289 71.13 13.49 -91.67
C GLN A 289 71.84 14.69 -91.01
N GLU A 290 72.52 15.56 -91.77
CA GLU A 290 73.19 16.75 -91.18
C GLU A 290 72.25 17.95 -90.98
N VAL A 291 71.11 18.03 -91.67
CA VAL A 291 70.17 19.17 -91.54
C VAL A 291 69.22 19.00 -90.36
N VAL A 292 68.89 17.76 -89.97
CA VAL A 292 68.06 17.47 -88.79
C VAL A 292 68.85 17.69 -87.49
N ALA A 293 70.16 17.42 -87.49
CA ALA A 293 71.03 17.64 -86.34
C ALA A 293 71.23 19.13 -85.96
N ALA A 294 70.90 20.07 -86.85
CA ALA A 294 71.24 21.48 -86.72
C ALA A 294 70.09 22.40 -86.24
N LEU A 295 68.88 21.88 -85.99
CA LEU A 295 67.70 22.72 -85.76
C LEU A 295 66.76 22.38 -84.59
N GLY A 296 67.07 21.38 -83.75
CA GLY A 296 66.37 21.14 -82.48
C GLY A 296 66.01 19.68 -82.24
N THR A 297 66.84 18.97 -81.46
CA THR A 297 66.60 17.56 -81.08
C THR A 297 67.07 17.18 -79.67
N ALA A 298 67.79 18.05 -78.95
CA ALA A 298 68.27 17.79 -77.58
C ALA A 298 67.50 18.63 -76.54
N ASP A 299 67.41 19.94 -76.76
CA ASP A 299 66.75 20.86 -75.81
C ASP A 299 65.24 20.65 -75.74
N ASP A 300 64.56 20.40 -76.88
CA ASP A 300 63.10 20.24 -76.91
C ASP A 300 62.67 18.91 -76.23
N ALA A 301 63.43 17.83 -76.45
CA ALA A 301 63.23 16.54 -75.77
C ALA A 301 63.52 16.62 -74.25
N ALA A 302 64.49 17.46 -73.84
CA ALA A 302 64.74 17.74 -72.42
C ALA A 302 63.62 18.59 -71.80
N GLY A 303 63.05 19.54 -72.56
CA GLY A 303 61.88 20.33 -72.17
C GLY A 303 60.64 19.46 -71.93
N ASP A 304 60.33 18.56 -72.87
CA ASP A 304 59.22 17.60 -72.72
C ASP A 304 59.42 16.64 -71.54
N ALA A 305 60.65 16.18 -71.30
CA ALA A 305 60.97 15.34 -70.16
C ALA A 305 60.78 16.08 -68.82
N GLU A 306 61.19 17.35 -68.74
CA GLU A 306 60.98 18.17 -67.55
C GLU A 306 59.49 18.52 -67.36
N ILE A 307 58.73 18.82 -68.43
CA ILE A 307 57.27 19.02 -68.34
C ILE A 307 56.59 17.76 -67.75
N ARG A 308 56.91 16.57 -68.24
CA ARG A 308 56.38 15.31 -67.69
C ARG A 308 56.74 15.12 -66.23
N ARG A 309 57.99 15.38 -65.86
CA ARG A 309 58.46 15.31 -64.46
C ARG A 309 57.74 16.28 -63.53
N LEU A 310 57.45 17.50 -64.00
CA LEU A 310 56.65 18.47 -63.24
C LEU A 310 55.17 18.04 -63.14
N GLN A 311 54.61 17.44 -64.19
CA GLN A 311 53.25 16.87 -64.17
C GLN A 311 53.14 15.68 -63.20
N GLU A 312 54.14 14.78 -63.18
CA GLU A 312 54.26 13.71 -62.19
C GLU A 312 54.32 14.26 -60.77
N ARG A 313 55.12 15.31 -60.53
CA ARG A 313 55.20 15.96 -59.20
C ARG A 313 53.88 16.63 -58.78
N VAL A 314 53.12 17.17 -59.73
CA VAL A 314 51.76 17.69 -59.47
C VAL A 314 50.80 16.56 -59.09
N ALA A 315 50.86 15.41 -59.79
CA ALA A 315 50.04 14.25 -59.45
C ALA A 315 50.40 13.66 -58.07
N GLU A 316 51.70 13.61 -57.73
CA GLU A 316 52.19 13.19 -56.41
C GLU A 316 51.65 14.08 -55.27
N LEU A 317 51.73 15.40 -55.42
CA LEU A 317 51.19 16.36 -54.44
C LEU A 317 49.66 16.24 -54.25
N LEU A 318 48.92 15.96 -55.34
CA LEU A 318 47.47 15.72 -55.26
C LEU A 318 47.15 14.39 -54.55
N ALA A 319 47.95 13.35 -54.77
CA ALA A 319 47.82 12.08 -54.05
C ALA A 319 48.20 12.19 -52.56
N GLU A 320 49.19 13.02 -52.22
CA GLU A 320 49.52 13.35 -50.82
C GLU A 320 48.39 14.10 -50.11
N ALA A 321 47.65 14.97 -50.81
CA ALA A 321 46.47 15.64 -50.26
C ALA A 321 45.31 14.66 -50.01
N ALA A 322 44.95 13.85 -51.00
CA ALA A 322 43.85 12.88 -50.88
C ALA A 322 44.04 11.88 -49.72
N ARG A 323 45.28 11.42 -49.47
CA ARG A 323 45.61 10.56 -48.32
C ARG A 323 45.43 11.25 -46.95
N LYS A 324 45.55 12.57 -46.90
CA LYS A 324 45.32 13.34 -45.67
C LYS A 324 43.83 13.56 -45.43
N ASP A 325 43.06 13.82 -46.49
CA ASP A 325 41.60 13.90 -46.40
C ASP A 325 41.02 12.57 -45.91
N GLU A 326 41.46 11.44 -46.46
CA GLU A 326 41.08 10.09 -46.00
C GLU A 326 41.42 9.85 -44.52
N ALA A 327 42.58 10.33 -44.05
CA ALA A 327 42.97 10.23 -42.65
C ALA A 327 42.12 11.13 -41.72
N LEU A 328 41.65 12.29 -42.21
CA LEU A 328 40.73 13.16 -41.47
C LEU A 328 39.34 12.53 -41.37
N ASP A 329 38.85 11.91 -42.44
CA ASP A 329 37.56 11.21 -42.45
C ASP A 329 37.56 10.02 -41.49
N LEU A 330 38.61 9.20 -41.51
CA LEU A 330 38.79 8.09 -40.55
C LEU A 330 38.79 8.59 -39.10
N ARG A 331 39.57 9.65 -38.80
CA ARG A 331 39.63 10.19 -37.43
C ARG A 331 38.34 10.90 -37.02
N GLY A 332 37.61 11.46 -37.99
CA GLY A 332 36.26 11.98 -37.80
C GLY A 332 35.27 10.87 -37.43
N ALA A 333 35.33 9.73 -38.12
CA ALA A 333 34.50 8.56 -37.84
C ALA A 333 34.70 8.05 -36.40
N GLU A 334 35.96 7.88 -35.97
CA GLU A 334 36.30 7.48 -34.58
C GLU A 334 35.70 8.44 -33.53
N VAL A 335 35.79 9.75 -33.75
CA VAL A 335 35.17 10.77 -32.86
C VAL A 335 33.64 10.67 -32.86
N THR A 336 33.00 10.38 -34.01
CA THR A 336 31.54 10.18 -34.05
C THR A 336 31.10 8.91 -33.33
N GLU A 337 31.84 7.81 -33.47
CA GLU A 337 31.54 6.55 -32.80
C GLU A 337 31.70 6.69 -31.27
N ALA A 338 32.83 7.24 -30.80
CA ALA A 338 33.05 7.49 -29.39
C ALA A 338 32.01 8.48 -28.80
N SER A 339 31.59 9.49 -29.57
CA SER A 339 30.50 10.39 -29.16
C SER A 339 29.13 9.70 -29.08
N ALA A 340 28.87 8.70 -29.94
CA ALA A 340 27.65 7.91 -29.88
C ALA A 340 27.63 6.96 -28.68
N ARG A 341 28.76 6.29 -28.41
CA ARG A 341 28.95 5.44 -27.21
C ARG A 341 28.75 6.23 -25.91
N LEU A 342 29.33 7.44 -25.81
CA LEU A 342 29.15 8.31 -24.64
C LEU A 342 27.67 8.64 -24.40
N ARG A 343 26.92 9.05 -25.44
CA ARG A 343 25.48 9.36 -25.32
C ARG A 343 24.64 8.16 -24.90
N ALA A 344 25.00 6.96 -25.38
CA ALA A 344 24.29 5.73 -25.00
C ALA A 344 24.48 5.44 -23.49
N LEU A 345 25.71 5.51 -22.99
CA LEU A 345 26.02 5.35 -21.56
C LEU A 345 25.36 6.45 -20.70
N GLU A 346 25.35 7.71 -21.15
CA GLU A 346 24.67 8.80 -20.43
C GLU A 346 23.15 8.56 -20.31
N ALA A 347 22.51 8.04 -21.38
CA ALA A 347 21.11 7.66 -21.36
C ALA A 347 20.83 6.43 -20.47
N GLU A 348 21.72 5.45 -20.43
CA GLU A 348 21.62 4.30 -19.51
C GLU A 348 21.76 4.73 -18.05
N VAL A 349 22.68 5.65 -17.73
CA VAL A 349 22.80 6.24 -16.39
C VAL A 349 21.53 7.01 -15.99
N GLU A 350 20.95 7.83 -16.86
CA GLU A 350 19.68 8.51 -16.55
C GLU A 350 18.54 7.51 -16.31
N LYS A 351 18.41 6.48 -17.15
CA LYS A 351 17.41 5.40 -17.00
C LYS A 351 17.60 4.66 -15.68
N HIS A 352 18.84 4.32 -15.31
CA HIS A 352 19.14 3.66 -14.04
C HIS A 352 18.87 4.56 -12.84
N ARG A 353 19.20 5.86 -12.89
CA ARG A 353 18.89 6.84 -11.84
C ARG A 353 17.39 7.11 -11.70
N ALA A 354 16.61 7.03 -12.78
CA ALA A 354 15.15 7.12 -12.72
C ALA A 354 14.56 5.88 -12.04
N GLY A 355 14.99 4.67 -12.45
CA GLY A 355 14.61 3.42 -11.79
C GLY A 355 15.03 3.39 -10.32
N SER A 356 16.23 3.86 -9.98
CA SER A 356 16.73 3.93 -8.60
C SER A 356 15.82 4.80 -7.74
N ARG A 357 15.46 6.00 -8.20
CA ARG A 357 14.52 6.90 -7.50
C ARG A 357 13.15 6.26 -7.27
N GLN A 358 12.62 5.56 -8.27
CA GLN A 358 11.36 4.80 -8.09
C GLN A 358 11.51 3.69 -7.03
N THR A 359 12.62 2.95 -7.02
CA THR A 359 12.88 1.95 -5.97
C THR A 359 13.16 2.57 -4.60
N GLU A 360 13.73 3.78 -4.51
CA GLU A 360 13.87 4.53 -3.25
C GLU A 360 12.50 4.93 -2.68
N GLU A 361 11.61 5.46 -3.53
CA GLU A 361 10.25 5.82 -3.13
C GLU A 361 9.46 4.59 -2.66
N GLN A 362 9.57 3.46 -3.38
CA GLN A 362 8.97 2.19 -2.97
C GLN A 362 9.57 1.66 -1.66
N ALA A 363 10.89 1.71 -1.48
CA ALA A 363 11.56 1.28 -0.26
C ALA A 363 11.17 2.15 0.95
N ARG A 364 11.06 3.47 0.76
CA ARG A 364 10.56 4.40 1.79
C ARG A 364 9.11 4.11 2.15
N ALA A 365 8.24 3.93 1.17
CA ALA A 365 6.84 3.58 1.40
C ALA A 365 6.69 2.25 2.16
N ALA A 366 7.47 1.22 1.80
CA ALA A 366 7.50 -0.06 2.50
C ALA A 366 8.08 0.04 3.93
N ALA A 367 9.09 0.90 4.15
CA ALA A 367 9.62 1.17 5.48
C ALA A 367 8.63 1.92 6.38
N GLU A 368 7.85 2.86 5.82
CA GLU A 368 6.73 3.49 6.52
C GLU A 368 5.59 2.50 6.80
N GLU A 369 5.23 1.62 5.85
CA GLU A 369 4.27 0.53 6.05
C GLU A 369 4.71 -0.38 7.21
N HIS A 370 5.98 -0.81 7.20
CA HIS A 370 6.58 -1.59 8.30
C HIS A 370 6.55 -0.86 9.64
N SER A 371 6.85 0.45 9.67
CA SER A 371 6.78 1.24 10.92
C SER A 371 5.34 1.31 11.46
N ARG A 372 4.37 1.60 10.58
CA ARG A 372 2.94 1.68 10.96
C ARG A 372 2.40 0.32 11.40
N ALA A 373 2.75 -0.76 10.70
CA ALA A 373 2.37 -2.13 11.05
C ALA A 373 3.03 -2.57 12.37
N GLY A 374 4.31 -2.25 12.59
CA GLY A 374 5.02 -2.52 13.84
C GLY A 374 4.44 -1.75 15.04
N GLU A 375 4.03 -0.49 14.86
CA GLU A 375 3.27 0.24 15.89
C GLU A 375 1.89 -0.38 16.13
N ALA A 376 1.16 -0.77 15.07
CA ALA A 376 -0.15 -1.41 15.19
C ALA A 376 -0.05 -2.75 15.94
N ALA A 377 0.98 -3.56 15.66
CA ALA A 377 1.27 -4.79 16.39
C ALA A 377 1.55 -4.52 17.88
N ARG A 378 2.38 -3.52 18.22
CA ARG A 378 2.63 -3.14 19.63
C ARG A 378 1.36 -2.66 20.35
N ARG A 379 0.52 -1.86 19.68
CA ARG A 379 -0.78 -1.43 20.23
C ARG A 379 -1.72 -2.63 20.44
N ALA A 380 -1.69 -3.62 19.55
CA ALA A 380 -2.45 -4.86 19.70
C ALA A 380 -1.93 -5.72 20.87
N GLU A 381 -0.61 -5.87 21.03
CA GLU A 381 0.00 -6.57 22.17
C GLU A 381 -0.35 -5.90 23.51
N GLU A 382 -0.34 -4.56 23.56
CA GLU A 382 -0.70 -3.82 24.77
C GLU A 382 -2.21 -3.93 25.09
N ALA A 383 -3.08 -3.79 24.08
CA ALA A 383 -4.52 -4.00 24.25
C ALA A 383 -4.84 -5.44 24.72
N LEU A 384 -4.14 -6.42 24.17
CA LEU A 384 -4.21 -7.83 24.57
C LEU A 384 -3.71 -8.04 26.01
N ARG A 385 -2.65 -7.36 26.44
CA ARG A 385 -2.20 -7.38 27.85
C ARG A 385 -3.29 -6.85 28.78
N VAL A 386 -3.90 -5.72 28.47
CA VAL A 386 -5.01 -5.14 29.25
C VAL A 386 -6.22 -6.07 29.26
N ALA A 387 -6.57 -6.70 28.13
CA ALA A 387 -7.64 -7.69 28.06
C ALA A 387 -7.35 -8.95 28.91
N ARG A 388 -6.09 -9.41 28.95
CA ARG A 388 -5.64 -10.52 29.82
C ARG A 388 -5.73 -10.17 31.30
N GLU A 389 -5.45 -8.92 31.68
CA GLU A 389 -5.60 -8.43 33.04
C GLU A 389 -7.10 -8.36 33.43
N ALA A 390 -7.94 -7.74 32.61
CA ALA A 390 -9.39 -7.69 32.82
C ALA A 390 -10.06 -9.09 32.87
N GLY A 391 -9.60 -10.05 32.07
CA GLY A 391 -10.09 -11.42 32.10
C GLY A 391 -9.78 -12.17 33.40
N ARG A 392 -8.61 -11.92 34.00
CA ARG A 392 -8.26 -12.46 35.32
C ARG A 392 -9.15 -11.86 36.41
N GLU A 393 -9.37 -10.55 36.39
CA GLU A 393 -10.29 -9.90 37.34
C GLU A 393 -11.72 -10.45 37.21
N ALA A 394 -12.22 -10.69 35.99
CA ALA A 394 -13.53 -11.29 35.78
C ALA A 394 -13.61 -12.72 36.33
N GLU A 395 -12.60 -13.56 36.08
CA GLU A 395 -12.52 -14.91 36.68
C GLU A 395 -12.47 -14.87 38.22
N GLU A 396 -11.71 -13.94 38.81
CA GLU A 396 -11.63 -13.81 40.27
C GLU A 396 -12.96 -13.34 40.89
N ARG A 397 -13.66 -12.40 40.24
CA ARG A 397 -15.01 -11.97 40.65
C ARG A 397 -16.03 -13.11 40.57
N ALA A 398 -16.02 -13.89 39.47
CA ALA A 398 -16.90 -15.05 39.33
C ALA A 398 -16.63 -16.10 40.43
N ARG A 399 -15.36 -16.40 40.72
CA ARG A 399 -14.97 -17.31 41.82
C ARG A 399 -15.38 -16.79 43.19
N ALA A 400 -15.29 -15.47 43.44
CA ALA A 400 -15.73 -14.85 44.68
C ALA A 400 -17.25 -14.99 44.88
N LEU A 401 -18.04 -14.67 43.84
CA LEU A 401 -19.50 -14.84 43.86
C LEU A 401 -19.92 -16.30 44.04
N ALA A 402 -19.24 -17.25 43.37
CA ALA A 402 -19.46 -18.69 43.56
C ALA A 402 -19.07 -19.19 44.97
N ALA A 403 -18.15 -18.52 45.66
CA ALA A 403 -17.87 -18.78 47.08
C ALA A 403 -18.99 -18.22 47.98
N GLU A 404 -19.52 -17.03 47.68
CA GLU A 404 -20.66 -16.44 48.39
C GLU A 404 -21.92 -17.30 48.26
N THR A 405 -22.28 -17.76 47.05
CA THR A 405 -23.43 -18.64 46.83
C THR A 405 -23.34 -19.90 47.67
N LYS A 406 -22.16 -20.54 47.70
CA LYS A 406 -21.90 -21.71 48.53
C LYS A 406 -22.10 -21.42 50.03
N VAL A 407 -21.59 -20.30 50.53
CA VAL A 407 -21.77 -19.89 51.95
C VAL A 407 -23.25 -19.64 52.26
N HIS A 408 -23.98 -19.00 51.35
CA HIS A 408 -25.41 -18.77 51.49
C HIS A 408 -26.22 -20.08 51.44
N ALA A 409 -25.88 -21.02 50.56
CA ALA A 409 -26.52 -22.33 50.47
C ALA A 409 -26.25 -23.20 51.71
N GLU A 410 -25.00 -23.24 52.21
CA GLU A 410 -24.67 -23.91 53.48
C GLU A 410 -25.44 -23.31 54.66
N ARG A 411 -25.66 -21.99 54.66
CA ARG A 411 -26.46 -21.32 55.68
C ARG A 411 -27.95 -21.68 55.57
N ALA A 412 -28.53 -21.67 54.37
CA ALA A 412 -29.91 -22.06 54.13
C ALA A 412 -30.16 -23.52 54.59
N GLN A 413 -29.25 -24.44 54.26
CA GLN A 413 -29.31 -25.83 54.75
C GLN A 413 -29.27 -25.93 56.28
N ARG A 414 -28.45 -25.12 56.98
CA ARG A 414 -28.42 -25.08 58.45
C ARG A 414 -29.71 -24.53 59.04
N GLU A 415 -30.29 -23.49 58.43
CA GLU A 415 -31.57 -22.90 58.85
C GLU A 415 -32.74 -23.90 58.62
N GLU A 416 -32.75 -24.64 57.51
CA GLU A 416 -33.73 -25.70 57.24
C GLU A 416 -33.60 -26.88 58.21
N GLN A 417 -32.37 -27.34 58.50
CA GLN A 417 -32.13 -28.37 59.51
C GLN A 417 -32.61 -27.93 60.90
N ALA A 418 -32.39 -26.67 61.27
CA ALA A 418 -32.89 -26.11 62.53
C ALA A 418 -34.44 -26.08 62.56
N ARG A 419 -35.10 -25.74 61.45
CA ARG A 419 -36.57 -25.80 61.32
C ARG A 419 -37.10 -27.22 61.55
N ARG A 420 -36.54 -28.23 60.86
CA ARG A 420 -36.93 -29.65 61.02
C ARG A 420 -36.72 -30.16 62.46
N LEU A 421 -35.65 -29.71 63.14
CA LEU A 421 -35.41 -30.01 64.56
C LEU A 421 -36.41 -29.32 65.50
N ALA A 422 -36.85 -28.10 65.18
CA ALA A 422 -37.89 -27.40 65.93
C ALA A 422 -39.28 -28.06 65.76
N GLU A 423 -39.65 -28.45 64.54
CA GLU A 423 -40.91 -29.14 64.25
C GLU A 423 -41.01 -30.50 64.96
N THR A 424 -39.93 -31.29 64.94
CA THR A 424 -39.88 -32.57 65.68
C THR A 424 -39.93 -32.37 67.20
N ALA A 425 -39.30 -31.32 67.74
CA ALA A 425 -39.42 -30.96 69.15
C ALA A 425 -40.85 -30.51 69.53
N ALA A 426 -41.55 -29.78 68.64
CA ALA A 426 -42.93 -29.37 68.84
C ALA A 426 -43.90 -30.57 68.84
N SER A 427 -43.74 -31.52 67.89
CA SER A 427 -44.50 -32.78 67.88
C SER A 427 -44.33 -33.54 69.19
N ALA A 428 -43.07 -33.72 69.64
CA ALA A 428 -42.78 -34.38 70.91
C ALA A 428 -43.34 -33.64 72.14
N GLY A 429 -43.61 -32.33 72.02
CA GLY A 429 -44.36 -31.56 73.02
C GLY A 429 -45.85 -31.93 73.05
N ASN A 430 -46.50 -31.94 71.88
CA ASN A 430 -47.91 -32.33 71.73
C ASN A 430 -48.15 -33.79 72.16
N ASP A 431 -47.26 -34.72 71.81
CA ASP A 431 -47.38 -36.13 72.21
C ASP A 431 -47.28 -36.30 73.73
N ARG A 432 -46.46 -35.48 74.41
CA ARG A 432 -46.40 -35.43 75.89
C ARG A 432 -47.64 -34.81 76.51
N ALA A 433 -48.25 -33.82 75.86
CA ALA A 433 -49.51 -33.22 76.31
C ALA A 433 -50.66 -34.23 76.25
N ARG A 434 -50.85 -34.90 75.10
CA ARG A 434 -51.82 -36.02 74.97
C ARG A 434 -51.57 -37.13 75.99
N ALA A 435 -50.32 -37.55 76.17
CA ALA A 435 -49.98 -38.56 77.17
C ALA A 435 -50.19 -38.08 78.63
N ALA A 436 -50.33 -36.77 78.88
CA ALA A 436 -50.76 -36.23 80.16
C ALA A 436 -52.28 -36.22 80.29
N GLU A 437 -53.02 -35.82 79.24
CA GLU A 437 -54.48 -35.86 79.16
C GLU A 437 -55.04 -37.29 79.32
N GLU A 438 -54.43 -38.28 78.67
CA GLU A 438 -54.77 -39.70 78.84
C GLU A 438 -54.55 -40.17 80.29
N ARG A 439 -53.52 -39.65 80.97
CA ARG A 439 -53.24 -39.96 82.38
C ARG A 439 -54.20 -39.27 83.34
N THR A 440 -54.66 -38.05 83.03
CA THR A 440 -55.69 -37.37 83.81
C THR A 440 -57.05 -38.03 83.61
N HIS A 441 -57.46 -38.36 82.38
CA HIS A 441 -58.68 -39.14 82.12
C HIS A 441 -58.65 -40.50 82.85
N ALA A 442 -57.55 -41.25 82.74
CA ALA A 442 -57.40 -42.51 83.48
C ALA A 442 -57.32 -42.31 85.01
N ALA A 443 -56.96 -41.11 85.50
CA ALA A 443 -57.03 -40.77 86.91
C ALA A 443 -58.46 -40.39 87.33
N GLU A 444 -59.22 -39.70 86.47
CA GLU A 444 -60.64 -39.37 86.63
C GLU A 444 -61.51 -40.62 86.62
N GLU A 445 -61.26 -41.60 85.76
CA GLU A 445 -61.90 -42.92 85.83
C GLU A 445 -61.57 -43.64 87.17
N ARG A 446 -60.34 -43.48 87.67
CA ARG A 446 -59.91 -44.03 88.96
C ARG A 446 -60.51 -43.29 90.15
N THR A 447 -60.76 -41.98 90.06
CA THR A 447 -61.49 -41.21 91.08
C THR A 447 -62.97 -41.48 90.99
N HIS A 448 -63.56 -41.62 89.80
CA HIS A 448 -64.97 -42.00 89.64
C HIS A 448 -65.25 -43.39 90.21
N GLY A 449 -64.40 -44.38 89.88
CA GLY A 449 -64.45 -45.68 90.55
C GLY A 449 -64.11 -45.62 92.06
N ALA A 450 -63.46 -44.55 92.55
CA ALA A 450 -63.30 -44.29 93.99
C ALA A 450 -64.50 -43.56 94.62
N GLU A 451 -65.23 -42.75 93.86
CA GLU A 451 -66.47 -42.07 94.20
C GLU A 451 -67.62 -43.07 94.31
N GLU A 452 -67.73 -44.05 93.41
CA GLU A 452 -68.66 -45.18 93.57
C GLU A 452 -68.37 -45.96 94.87
N ARG A 453 -67.09 -46.14 95.21
CA ARG A 453 -66.66 -46.75 96.49
C ARG A 453 -66.85 -45.82 97.69
N ALA A 454 -66.84 -44.50 97.48
CA ALA A 454 -67.04 -43.48 98.52
C ALA A 454 -68.53 -43.24 98.80
N HIS A 455 -69.40 -43.27 97.80
CA HIS A 455 -70.87 -43.23 97.95
C HIS A 455 -71.36 -44.43 98.80
N ALA A 456 -70.76 -45.62 98.59
CA ALA A 456 -70.95 -46.79 99.45
C ALA A 456 -70.35 -46.66 100.88
N ALA A 457 -69.64 -45.56 101.16
CA ALA A 457 -69.15 -45.15 102.48
C ALA A 457 -69.85 -43.89 103.02
N GLU A 458 -70.46 -43.05 102.17
CA GLU A 458 -71.24 -41.86 102.54
C GLU A 458 -72.56 -42.23 103.21
N GLU A 459 -73.19 -43.33 102.81
CA GLU A 459 -74.27 -43.97 103.59
C GLU A 459 -73.85 -44.33 105.03
N ARG A 460 -72.54 -44.44 105.30
CA ARG A 460 -71.97 -44.65 106.65
C ARG A 460 -71.47 -43.35 107.29
N ALA A 461 -71.36 -42.26 106.53
CA ALA A 461 -70.79 -40.98 106.93
C ALA A 461 -71.81 -39.83 107.07
N HIS A 462 -73.10 -40.05 106.76
CA HIS A 462 -74.21 -39.21 107.23
C HIS A 462 -74.18 -39.03 108.77
N ALA A 463 -73.57 -39.98 109.50
CA ALA A 463 -73.26 -39.90 110.93
C ALA A 463 -72.09 -38.94 111.31
N ALA A 464 -71.45 -38.29 110.34
CA ALA A 464 -70.28 -37.40 110.52
C ALA A 464 -70.47 -35.97 109.97
N GLU A 465 -71.67 -35.65 109.44
CA GLU A 465 -72.03 -34.34 108.86
C GLU A 465 -71.70 -33.15 109.77
N GLU A 466 -71.88 -33.30 111.09
CA GLU A 466 -71.56 -32.32 112.13
C GLU A 466 -70.11 -31.78 112.05
N ARG A 467 -69.15 -32.53 111.50
CA ARG A 467 -67.74 -32.12 111.44
C ARG A 467 -67.36 -31.36 110.17
N ALA A 468 -68.20 -31.39 109.14
CA ALA A 468 -67.88 -30.83 107.82
C ALA A 468 -68.18 -29.32 107.68
N ARG A 469 -68.77 -28.67 108.69
CA ARG A 469 -68.94 -27.20 108.70
C ARG A 469 -67.61 -26.44 108.68
N LEU A 470 -66.51 -27.10 109.05
CA LEU A 470 -65.12 -26.62 108.87
C LEU A 470 -64.59 -26.78 107.43
N ALA A 471 -65.38 -27.28 106.48
CA ALA A 471 -65.00 -27.41 105.08
C ALA A 471 -65.34 -26.15 104.24
N GLU A 472 -66.12 -25.21 104.77
CA GLU A 472 -66.43 -23.93 104.09
C GLU A 472 -65.18 -23.04 103.89
N GLU A 473 -64.09 -23.26 104.63
CA GLU A 473 -62.79 -22.62 104.36
C GLU A 473 -61.98 -23.32 103.24
N ARG A 474 -62.36 -24.55 102.87
CA ARG A 474 -61.64 -25.35 101.85
C ARG A 474 -62.09 -25.02 100.42
N THR A 475 -63.24 -24.37 100.24
CA THR A 475 -63.71 -23.86 98.94
C THR A 475 -62.92 -22.63 98.49
N ARG A 476 -62.59 -21.69 99.39
CA ARG A 476 -61.65 -20.59 99.09
C ARG A 476 -60.28 -21.09 98.63
N ALA A 477 -59.77 -22.15 99.26
CA ALA A 477 -58.52 -22.80 98.84
C ALA A 477 -58.65 -23.60 97.52
N ALA A 478 -59.87 -23.83 97.01
CA ALA A 478 -60.13 -24.32 95.66
C ALA A 478 -60.22 -23.16 94.65
N GLU A 479 -60.89 -22.05 95.00
CA GLU A 479 -60.97 -20.82 94.19
C GLU A 479 -59.60 -20.17 93.96
N GLU A 480 -58.70 -20.19 94.95
CA GLU A 480 -57.31 -19.74 94.77
C GLU A 480 -56.48 -20.69 93.91
N ARG A 481 -56.84 -21.98 93.84
CA ARG A 481 -56.20 -22.96 92.94
C ARG A 481 -56.75 -22.91 91.53
N THR A 482 -58.04 -22.61 91.34
CA THR A 482 -58.58 -22.33 90.00
C THR A 482 -58.03 -21.02 89.47
N ARG A 483 -57.91 -19.95 90.28
CA ARG A 483 -57.19 -18.73 89.86
C ARG A 483 -55.71 -18.98 89.53
N ALA A 484 -55.02 -19.82 90.29
CA ALA A 484 -53.65 -20.20 89.95
C ALA A 484 -53.56 -21.02 88.64
N ALA A 485 -54.59 -21.83 88.35
CA ALA A 485 -54.71 -22.56 87.08
C ALA A 485 -55.08 -21.64 85.90
N GLU A 486 -56.00 -20.68 86.09
CA GLU A 486 -56.37 -19.64 85.11
C GLU A 486 -55.16 -18.77 84.75
N ASN A 487 -54.42 -18.29 85.75
CA ASN A 487 -53.15 -17.58 85.54
C ASN A 487 -52.10 -18.47 84.85
N GLY A 488 -52.09 -19.77 85.16
CA GLY A 488 -51.24 -20.76 84.48
C GLY A 488 -51.63 -21.01 83.03
N PHE A 489 -52.92 -20.91 82.70
CA PHE A 489 -53.49 -21.06 81.37
C PHE A 489 -53.21 -19.82 80.51
N GLN A 490 -53.42 -18.62 81.05
CA GLN A 490 -53.02 -17.36 80.40
C GLN A 490 -51.50 -17.33 80.13
N ALA A 491 -50.68 -17.73 81.12
CA ALA A 491 -49.24 -17.86 80.93
C ALA A 491 -48.82 -19.01 79.99
N ALA A 492 -49.72 -19.92 79.62
CA ALA A 492 -49.51 -20.90 78.56
C ALA A 492 -49.93 -20.34 77.19
N GLU A 493 -51.06 -19.63 77.13
CA GLU A 493 -51.59 -18.95 75.94
C GLU A 493 -50.62 -17.86 75.43
N GLU A 494 -50.05 -17.04 76.32
CA GLU A 494 -48.97 -16.09 76.00
C GLU A 494 -47.72 -16.80 75.45
N ARG A 495 -47.39 -18.00 75.95
CA ARG A 495 -46.25 -18.79 75.43
C ARG A 495 -46.54 -19.39 74.07
N VAL A 496 -47.79 -19.74 73.77
CA VAL A 496 -48.24 -20.20 72.45
C VAL A 496 -48.18 -19.04 71.45
N LEU A 497 -48.80 -17.90 71.75
CA LEU A 497 -48.69 -16.68 70.92
C LEU A 497 -47.23 -16.25 70.69
N SER A 498 -46.41 -16.27 71.74
CA SER A 498 -44.98 -15.97 71.62
C SER A 498 -44.22 -17.05 70.84
N ALA A 499 -44.69 -18.31 70.80
CA ALA A 499 -44.13 -19.35 69.93
C ALA A 499 -44.54 -19.16 68.47
N GLU A 500 -45.80 -18.81 68.19
CA GLU A 500 -46.32 -18.50 66.85
C GLU A 500 -45.63 -17.28 66.23
N GLN A 501 -45.40 -16.23 67.01
CA GLN A 501 -44.59 -15.08 66.60
C GLN A 501 -43.15 -15.49 66.27
N ARG A 502 -42.56 -16.43 67.03
CA ARG A 502 -41.22 -16.97 66.77
C ARG A 502 -41.17 -17.87 65.53
N THR A 503 -42.20 -18.66 65.23
CA THR A 503 -42.27 -19.44 63.98
C THR A 503 -42.45 -18.54 62.77
N HIS A 504 -43.33 -17.55 62.83
CA HIS A 504 -43.51 -16.60 61.71
C HIS A 504 -42.25 -15.74 61.47
N ALA A 505 -41.56 -15.32 62.53
CA ALA A 505 -40.26 -14.67 62.44
C ALA A 505 -39.13 -15.59 61.94
N ALA A 506 -39.29 -16.92 62.04
CA ALA A 506 -38.35 -17.88 61.45
C ALA A 506 -38.65 -18.12 59.95
N GLU A 507 -39.92 -18.19 59.56
CA GLU A 507 -40.33 -18.35 58.15
C GLU A 507 -39.94 -17.14 57.29
N THR A 508 -40.15 -15.93 57.80
CA THR A 508 -39.71 -14.69 57.12
C THR A 508 -38.18 -14.58 56.99
N ARG A 509 -37.42 -15.18 57.92
CA ARG A 509 -35.96 -15.28 57.82
C ARG A 509 -35.53 -16.34 56.79
N ALA A 510 -36.24 -17.46 56.71
CA ALA A 510 -35.99 -18.50 55.72
C ALA A 510 -36.27 -17.99 54.30
N SER A 511 -37.42 -17.36 54.04
CA SER A 511 -37.73 -16.82 52.70
C SER A 511 -36.77 -15.69 52.28
N THR A 512 -36.29 -14.88 53.23
CA THR A 512 -35.24 -13.88 52.94
C THR A 512 -33.84 -14.49 52.82
N SER A 513 -33.57 -15.70 53.30
CA SER A 513 -32.32 -16.41 53.01
C SER A 513 -32.37 -17.11 51.64
N GLU A 514 -33.51 -17.69 51.26
CA GLU A 514 -33.78 -18.25 49.92
C GLU A 514 -33.73 -17.19 48.81
N ALA A 515 -34.31 -16.01 49.04
CA ALA A 515 -34.20 -14.88 48.11
C ALA A 515 -32.75 -14.40 47.94
N ARG A 516 -31.92 -14.51 48.99
CA ARG A 516 -30.49 -14.16 48.93
C ARG A 516 -29.64 -15.22 48.22
N THR A 517 -29.93 -16.52 48.40
CA THR A 517 -29.25 -17.58 47.61
C THR A 517 -29.56 -17.41 46.13
N SER A 518 -30.83 -17.27 45.75
CA SER A 518 -31.23 -17.10 44.35
C SER A 518 -30.63 -15.84 43.71
N ALA A 519 -30.61 -14.71 44.42
CA ALA A 519 -29.98 -13.48 43.94
C ALA A 519 -28.45 -13.59 43.82
N ALA A 520 -27.80 -14.39 44.66
CA ALA A 520 -26.36 -14.66 44.56
C ALA A 520 -26.05 -15.64 43.40
N GLU A 521 -26.88 -16.66 43.20
CA GLU A 521 -26.74 -17.64 42.10
C GLU A 521 -26.85 -16.95 40.74
N ALA A 522 -27.87 -16.10 40.54
CA ALA A 522 -28.02 -15.31 39.32
C ALA A 522 -26.78 -14.43 39.04
N ARG A 523 -26.18 -13.82 40.08
CA ARG A 523 -24.95 -13.01 39.94
C ARG A 523 -23.75 -13.86 39.57
N ALA A 524 -23.61 -15.06 40.16
CA ALA A 524 -22.54 -15.99 39.82
C ALA A 524 -22.65 -16.47 38.37
N GLU A 525 -23.85 -16.86 37.90
CA GLU A 525 -24.10 -17.21 36.50
C GLU A 525 -23.77 -16.05 35.55
N THR A 526 -24.17 -14.83 35.90
CA THR A 526 -23.86 -13.64 35.08
C THR A 526 -22.34 -13.42 34.99
N ALA A 527 -21.61 -13.55 36.10
CA ALA A 527 -20.16 -13.39 36.14
C ALA A 527 -19.40 -14.52 35.40
N GLU A 528 -19.91 -15.76 35.42
CA GLU A 528 -19.37 -16.86 34.60
C GLU A 528 -19.60 -16.61 33.10
N GLN A 529 -20.77 -16.09 32.71
CA GLN A 529 -21.04 -15.69 31.32
C GLN A 529 -20.16 -14.53 30.86
N GLU A 530 -19.95 -13.51 31.71
CA GLU A 530 -19.00 -12.42 31.46
C GLU A 530 -17.56 -12.95 31.31
N SER A 531 -17.12 -13.84 32.19
CA SER A 531 -15.80 -14.48 32.12
C SER A 531 -15.60 -15.28 30.82
N ALA A 532 -16.58 -16.09 30.44
CA ALA A 532 -16.56 -16.84 29.18
C ALA A 532 -16.55 -15.90 27.96
N GLY A 533 -17.32 -14.82 27.99
CA GLY A 533 -17.34 -13.78 26.95
C GLY A 533 -16.01 -13.03 26.82
N VAL A 534 -15.36 -12.68 27.95
CA VAL A 534 -14.02 -12.08 27.93
C VAL A 534 -12.99 -13.07 27.38
N LYS A 535 -13.09 -14.36 27.71
CA LYS A 535 -12.19 -15.40 27.18
C LYS A 535 -12.31 -15.55 25.65
N LEU A 536 -13.52 -15.52 25.10
CA LEU A 536 -13.73 -15.55 23.64
C LEU A 536 -13.06 -14.33 22.97
N ARG A 537 -13.32 -13.12 23.48
CA ARG A 537 -12.70 -11.88 22.99
C ARG A 537 -11.17 -11.90 23.12
N LEU A 538 -10.64 -12.62 24.10
CA LEU A 538 -9.21 -12.82 24.30
C LEU A 538 -8.61 -13.68 23.18
N GLU A 539 -9.27 -14.78 22.82
CA GLU A 539 -8.87 -15.67 21.72
C GLU A 539 -8.97 -14.96 20.35
N GLU A 540 -9.98 -14.10 20.17
CA GLU A 540 -10.10 -13.22 19.00
C GLU A 540 -9.00 -12.14 18.96
N ALA A 541 -8.68 -11.52 20.10
CA ALA A 541 -7.61 -10.54 20.22
C ALA A 541 -6.21 -11.16 20.02
N ASP A 542 -5.98 -12.38 20.52
CA ASP A 542 -4.77 -13.16 20.27
C ASP A 542 -4.59 -13.42 18.75
N GLN A 543 -5.66 -13.82 18.06
CA GLN A 543 -5.65 -14.01 16.61
C GLN A 543 -5.40 -12.69 15.85
N ALA A 544 -6.08 -11.61 16.23
CA ALA A 544 -5.88 -10.29 15.62
C ALA A 544 -4.45 -9.76 15.83
N CYS A 545 -3.87 -9.98 17.02
CA CYS A 545 -2.49 -9.62 17.33
C CYS A 545 -1.50 -10.43 16.48
N ALA A 546 -1.72 -11.75 16.33
CA ALA A 546 -0.90 -12.61 15.47
C ALA A 546 -0.96 -12.19 13.99
N LEU A 547 -2.14 -11.81 13.49
CA LEU A 547 -2.30 -11.27 12.13
C LEU A 547 -1.53 -9.95 11.96
N LYS A 548 -1.61 -9.02 12.92
CA LYS A 548 -0.87 -7.75 12.86
C LYS A 548 0.65 -7.93 12.96
N ALA A 549 1.12 -8.91 13.74
CA ALA A 549 2.53 -9.29 13.77
C ALA A 549 3.01 -9.85 12.42
N ALA A 550 2.21 -10.73 11.79
CA ALA A 550 2.52 -11.28 10.47
C ALA A 550 2.50 -10.22 9.35
N GLU A 551 1.56 -9.27 9.39
CA GLU A 551 1.56 -8.10 8.49
C GLU A 551 2.84 -7.26 8.64
N ALA A 552 3.28 -7.01 9.88
CA ALA A 552 4.51 -6.28 10.16
C ALA A 552 5.77 -7.03 9.68
N GLU A 553 5.84 -8.34 9.90
CA GLU A 553 6.93 -9.19 9.39
C GLU A 553 6.97 -9.18 7.85
N GLN A 554 5.82 -9.32 7.19
CA GLN A 554 5.74 -9.26 5.73
C GLN A 554 6.15 -7.88 5.18
N ALA A 555 5.72 -6.79 5.82
CA ALA A 555 6.13 -5.43 5.44
C ALA A 555 7.65 -5.24 5.61
N ARG A 556 8.24 -5.82 6.67
CA ARG A 556 9.69 -5.83 6.89
C ARG A 556 10.42 -6.57 5.77
N GLU A 557 10.00 -7.78 5.41
CA GLU A 557 10.62 -8.56 4.35
C GLU A 557 10.59 -7.83 2.99
N ARG A 558 9.46 -7.17 2.67
CA ARG A 558 9.34 -6.31 1.48
C ARG A 558 10.32 -5.15 1.51
N ALA A 559 10.41 -4.43 2.64
CA ALA A 559 11.33 -3.30 2.79
C ALA A 559 12.80 -3.73 2.68
N GLU A 560 13.19 -4.85 3.29
CA GLU A 560 14.52 -5.43 3.12
C GLU A 560 14.77 -5.92 1.68
N GLY A 561 13.75 -6.45 0.99
CA GLY A 561 13.82 -6.83 -0.43
C GLY A 561 14.13 -5.64 -1.33
N LEU A 562 13.32 -4.59 -1.23
CA LEU A 562 13.48 -3.34 -1.98
C LEU A 562 14.82 -2.65 -1.67
N GLY A 563 15.30 -2.71 -0.42
CA GLY A 563 16.64 -2.23 -0.05
C GLY A 563 17.76 -2.93 -0.83
N ARG A 564 17.71 -4.27 -0.95
CA ARG A 564 18.70 -5.04 -1.73
C ARG A 564 18.62 -4.73 -3.23
N GLU A 565 17.42 -4.50 -3.77
CA GLU A 565 17.23 -4.10 -5.17
C GLU A 565 17.79 -2.69 -5.45
N LEU A 566 17.60 -1.76 -4.52
CA LEU A 566 18.15 -0.41 -4.55
C LEU A 566 19.68 -0.41 -4.47
N ASP A 567 20.28 -1.15 -3.55
CA ASP A 567 21.74 -1.31 -3.47
C ASP A 567 22.31 -1.87 -4.78
N ALA A 568 21.64 -2.85 -5.38
CA ALA A 568 22.02 -3.38 -6.68
C ALA A 568 21.82 -2.37 -7.83
N ALA A 569 20.83 -1.47 -7.75
CA ALA A 569 20.63 -0.39 -8.71
C ALA A 569 21.74 0.68 -8.60
N HIS A 570 22.10 1.08 -7.38
CA HIS A 570 23.23 1.97 -7.13
C HIS A 570 24.56 1.38 -7.60
N ALA A 571 24.82 0.09 -7.34
CA ALA A 571 26.01 -0.60 -7.84
C ALA A 571 26.09 -0.61 -9.38
N ARG A 572 24.96 -0.82 -10.08
CA ARG A 572 24.89 -0.71 -11.55
C ARG A 572 25.16 0.72 -12.03
N SER A 573 24.51 1.73 -11.43
CA SER A 573 24.74 3.14 -11.79
C SER A 573 26.20 3.56 -11.61
N ALA A 574 26.84 3.13 -10.52
CA ALA A 574 28.25 3.40 -10.26
C ALA A 574 29.19 2.73 -11.28
N ALA A 575 28.85 1.54 -11.79
CA ALA A 575 29.61 0.89 -12.87
C ALA A 575 29.58 1.74 -14.16
N PHE A 576 28.39 2.13 -14.61
CA PHE A 576 28.25 2.99 -15.79
C PHE A 576 28.90 4.37 -15.63
N GLU A 577 28.91 4.94 -14.42
CA GLU A 577 29.62 6.19 -14.13
C GLU A 577 31.15 6.05 -14.25
N ASN A 578 31.72 4.88 -13.92
CA ASN A 578 33.13 4.58 -14.16
C ASN A 578 33.44 4.39 -15.66
N ASP A 579 32.52 3.77 -16.41
CA ASP A 579 32.65 3.63 -17.87
C ASP A 579 32.61 5.01 -18.55
N LEU A 580 31.70 5.89 -18.13
CA LEU A 580 31.66 7.30 -18.57
C LEU A 580 32.95 8.06 -18.23
N ALA A 581 33.52 7.84 -17.04
CA ALA A 581 34.78 8.44 -16.63
C ALA A 581 35.98 7.96 -17.48
N THR A 582 35.86 6.81 -18.13
CA THR A 582 36.87 6.23 -19.03
C THR A 582 36.69 6.75 -20.47
N VAL A 583 35.47 6.72 -21.01
CA VAL A 583 35.18 7.13 -22.41
C VAL A 583 35.32 8.64 -22.62
N ARG A 584 35.04 9.48 -21.61
CA ARG A 584 35.12 10.94 -21.72
C ARG A 584 36.54 11.46 -22.06
N PRO A 585 37.61 11.12 -21.33
CA PRO A 585 38.96 11.56 -21.67
C PRO A 585 39.46 10.96 -22.99
N GLU A 586 39.06 9.74 -23.35
CA GLU A 586 39.36 9.17 -24.67
C GLU A 586 38.76 10.02 -25.79
N LEU A 587 37.49 10.40 -25.68
CA LEU A 587 36.82 11.25 -26.66
C LEU A 587 37.43 12.67 -26.74
N GLU A 588 37.87 13.23 -25.62
CA GLU A 588 38.60 14.51 -25.59
C GLU A 588 39.96 14.40 -26.30
N ALA A 589 40.70 13.31 -26.09
CA ALA A 589 41.95 13.03 -26.79
C ALA A 589 41.75 12.82 -28.30
N LEU A 590 40.76 12.01 -28.71
CA LEU A 590 40.39 11.80 -30.12
C LEU A 590 40.07 13.14 -30.82
N ARG A 591 39.32 14.02 -30.16
CA ARG A 591 38.98 15.37 -30.66
C ARG A 591 40.19 16.29 -30.75
N ALA A 592 41.08 16.26 -29.76
CA ALA A 592 42.33 17.03 -29.77
C ALA A 592 43.21 16.58 -30.95
N GLU A 593 43.39 15.27 -31.14
CA GLU A 593 44.14 14.72 -32.26
C GLU A 593 43.49 15.05 -33.61
N LEU A 594 42.16 14.96 -33.76
CA LEU A 594 41.45 15.39 -34.96
C LEU A 594 41.69 16.88 -35.29
N SER A 595 41.74 17.74 -34.27
CA SER A 595 42.04 19.17 -34.45
C SER A 595 43.49 19.43 -34.86
N ALA A 596 44.43 18.65 -34.33
CA ALA A 596 45.86 18.72 -34.66
C ALA A 596 46.14 18.19 -36.07
N THR A 597 45.54 17.06 -36.47
CA THR A 597 45.67 16.53 -37.83
C THR A 597 45.03 17.48 -38.84
N ARG A 598 43.88 18.07 -38.52
CA ARG A 598 43.20 19.05 -39.40
C ARG A 598 44.05 20.30 -39.62
N THR A 599 44.57 20.91 -38.55
CA THR A 599 45.42 22.11 -38.68
C THR A 599 46.74 21.81 -39.42
N ALA A 600 47.31 20.62 -39.25
CA ALA A 600 48.46 20.16 -40.02
C ALA A 600 48.11 19.90 -41.51
N ALA A 601 46.94 19.34 -41.80
CA ALA A 601 46.44 19.12 -43.15
C ALA A 601 46.22 20.46 -43.86
N GLU A 602 45.45 21.38 -43.27
CA GLU A 602 45.16 22.73 -43.79
C GLU A 602 46.47 23.51 -44.08
N GLY A 603 47.44 23.48 -43.15
CA GLY A 603 48.76 24.10 -43.38
C GLY A 603 49.54 23.48 -44.53
N SER A 604 49.53 22.14 -44.65
CA SER A 604 50.21 21.44 -45.73
C SER A 604 49.50 21.57 -47.09
N GLN A 605 48.17 21.72 -47.09
CA GLN A 605 47.38 21.99 -48.28
C GLN A 605 47.68 23.41 -48.81
N ALA A 606 47.73 24.42 -47.94
CA ALA A 606 48.10 25.77 -48.34
C ALA A 606 49.53 25.83 -48.95
N GLU A 607 50.47 25.07 -48.40
CA GLU A 607 51.82 24.94 -48.98
C GLU A 607 51.81 24.18 -50.33
N ALA A 608 51.02 23.11 -50.43
CA ALA A 608 50.87 22.34 -51.67
C ALA A 608 50.18 23.16 -52.77
N GLU A 609 49.11 23.90 -52.48
CA GLU A 609 48.43 24.80 -53.40
C GLU A 609 49.37 25.90 -53.90
N SER A 610 50.16 26.52 -53.01
CA SER A 610 51.19 27.48 -53.38
C SER A 610 52.19 26.87 -54.38
N LYS A 611 52.80 25.73 -54.04
CA LYS A 611 53.70 24.98 -54.94
C LYS A 611 53.03 24.60 -56.27
N LEU A 612 51.76 24.20 -56.22
CA LEU A 612 51.02 23.72 -57.40
C LEU A 612 50.66 24.90 -58.33
N THR A 613 50.37 26.10 -57.80
CA THR A 613 50.25 27.31 -58.64
C THR A 613 51.58 27.72 -59.29
N GLU A 614 52.70 27.61 -58.56
CA GLU A 614 54.04 27.86 -59.10
C GLU A 614 54.40 26.83 -60.19
N LEU A 615 54.18 25.54 -59.94
CA LEU A 615 54.40 24.46 -60.90
C LEU A 615 53.51 24.59 -62.15
N ARG A 616 52.21 24.88 -61.99
CA ARG A 616 51.31 25.16 -63.14
C ARG A 616 51.79 26.33 -63.97
N LYS A 617 52.23 27.42 -63.32
CA LYS A 617 52.81 28.58 -64.00
C LYS A 617 54.09 28.20 -64.76
N ARG A 618 54.95 27.37 -64.16
CA ARG A 618 56.20 26.90 -64.80
C ARG A 618 55.95 25.96 -65.98
N VAL A 619 55.01 25.02 -65.84
CA VAL A 619 54.57 24.14 -66.94
C VAL A 619 53.99 24.98 -68.09
N ALA A 620 53.07 25.89 -67.82
CA ALA A 620 52.51 26.78 -68.84
C ALA A 620 53.57 27.69 -69.51
N GLU A 621 54.60 28.12 -68.75
CA GLU A 621 55.74 28.85 -69.32
C GLU A 621 56.58 27.96 -70.25
N LEU A 622 56.88 26.72 -69.85
CA LEU A 622 57.63 25.75 -70.65
C LEU A 622 56.85 25.32 -71.91
N GLU A 623 55.55 25.08 -71.81
CA GLU A 623 54.65 24.81 -72.95
C GLU A 623 54.60 26.01 -73.91
N ALA A 624 54.52 27.24 -73.38
CA ALA A 624 54.58 28.47 -74.17
C ALA A 624 55.98 28.75 -74.78
N GLN A 625 57.04 28.17 -74.22
CA GLN A 625 58.37 28.15 -74.84
C GLN A 625 58.43 27.08 -75.93
N ASN A 626 58.01 25.84 -75.65
CA ASN A 626 58.04 24.72 -76.59
C ASN A 626 57.25 25.04 -77.88
N THR A 627 56.02 25.55 -77.76
CA THR A 627 55.23 26.01 -78.92
C THR A 627 55.92 27.10 -79.76
N ARG A 628 56.70 28.01 -79.15
CA ARG A 628 57.52 28.99 -79.89
C ARG A 628 58.73 28.34 -80.57
N HIS A 629 59.29 27.28 -79.96
CA HIS A 629 60.35 26.48 -80.55
C HIS A 629 59.82 25.69 -81.75
N GLU A 630 58.69 24.98 -81.62
CA GLU A 630 57.97 24.33 -82.72
C GLU A 630 57.68 25.30 -83.87
N GLU A 631 57.11 26.48 -83.58
CA GLU A 631 56.87 27.52 -84.60
C GLU A 631 58.16 27.95 -85.32
N ARG A 632 59.27 28.08 -84.59
CA ARG A 632 60.58 28.42 -85.16
C ARG A 632 61.12 27.29 -86.05
N VAL A 633 60.99 26.03 -85.61
CA VAL A 633 61.40 24.85 -86.38
C VAL A 633 60.58 24.74 -87.66
N VAL A 634 59.25 24.91 -87.59
CA VAL A 634 58.36 24.93 -88.76
C VAL A 634 58.74 26.07 -89.73
N LYS A 635 58.98 27.28 -89.24
CA LYS A 635 59.43 28.42 -90.07
C LYS A 635 60.81 28.17 -90.70
N ALA A 636 61.76 27.58 -89.96
CA ALA A 636 63.08 27.23 -90.47
C ALA A 636 63.01 26.14 -91.55
N TYR A 637 62.21 25.08 -91.32
CA TYR A 637 61.96 24.03 -92.30
C TYR A 637 61.29 24.55 -93.57
N GLN A 638 60.27 25.41 -93.45
CA GLN A 638 59.64 26.09 -94.58
C GLN A 638 60.65 26.93 -95.38
N LYS A 639 61.54 27.66 -94.70
CA LYS A 639 62.61 28.44 -95.33
C LYS A 639 63.60 27.53 -96.08
N ILE A 640 64.11 26.47 -95.45
CA ILE A 640 65.03 25.51 -96.08
C ILE A 640 64.40 24.89 -97.33
N LYS A 641 63.14 24.46 -97.24
CA LYS A 641 62.38 23.92 -98.37
C LYS A 641 62.17 24.96 -99.49
N GLY A 642 62.01 26.23 -99.14
CA GLY A 642 61.97 27.35 -100.09
C GLY A 642 63.31 27.56 -100.79
N ASP A 643 64.39 27.67 -100.02
CA ASP A 643 65.77 27.84 -100.52
C ASP A 643 66.20 26.65 -101.38
N GLU A 644 65.79 25.43 -101.02
CA GLU A 644 66.02 24.22 -101.82
C GLU A 644 65.25 24.22 -103.14
N LYS A 645 63.98 24.62 -103.13
CA LYS A 645 63.18 24.81 -104.35
C LYS A 645 63.76 25.91 -105.26
N ILE A 646 64.43 26.92 -104.69
CA ILE A 646 65.20 27.92 -105.44
C ILE A 646 66.47 27.28 -106.01
N ARG A 647 67.27 26.55 -105.22
CA ARG A 647 68.48 25.84 -105.68
C ARG A 647 68.17 24.86 -106.81
N GLU A 648 67.06 24.13 -106.74
CA GLU A 648 66.60 23.20 -107.77
C GLU A 648 66.24 23.93 -109.08
N LYS A 649 65.51 25.05 -109.00
CA LYS A 649 65.26 25.92 -110.15
C LYS A 649 66.56 26.47 -110.76
N THR A 650 67.50 26.90 -109.93
CA THR A 650 68.82 27.38 -110.39
C THR A 650 69.62 26.28 -111.06
N ARG A 651 69.64 25.04 -110.53
CA ARG A 651 70.24 23.88 -111.19
C ARG A 651 69.60 23.62 -112.57
N LYS A 652 68.27 23.64 -112.66
CA LYS A 652 67.55 23.45 -113.94
C LYS A 652 67.86 24.56 -114.95
N ALA A 653 67.88 25.82 -114.52
CA ALA A 653 68.26 26.95 -115.37
C ALA A 653 69.71 26.88 -115.84
N LEU A 654 70.64 26.45 -114.97
CA LEU A 654 72.06 26.31 -115.29
C LEU A 654 72.31 25.12 -116.24
N ALA A 655 71.57 24.01 -116.08
CA ALA A 655 71.58 22.89 -117.02
C ALA A 655 71.10 23.32 -118.42
N ILE A 656 69.99 24.07 -118.52
CA ILE A 656 69.50 24.64 -119.79
C ILE A 656 70.54 25.60 -120.40
N ALA A 657 71.19 26.43 -119.59
CA ALA A 657 72.22 27.35 -120.07
C ALA A 657 73.49 26.63 -120.58
N LEU A 658 73.88 25.50 -119.98
CA LEU A 658 74.95 24.64 -120.49
C LEU A 658 74.56 23.98 -121.81
N GLN A 659 73.33 23.48 -121.91
CA GLN A 659 72.80 22.87 -123.14
C GLN A 659 72.78 23.86 -124.33
N LEU A 660 72.44 25.12 -124.07
CA LEU A 660 72.52 26.22 -125.05
C LEU A 660 73.96 26.67 -125.39
N LEU A 661 74.97 26.28 -124.59
CA LEU A 661 76.39 26.54 -124.88
C LEU A 661 77.03 25.41 -125.70
N GLU A 662 76.52 24.19 -125.61
CA GLU A 662 76.92 23.06 -126.45
C GLU A 662 76.34 23.17 -127.89
N GLU A 663 75.17 23.79 -128.05
CA GLU A 663 74.56 24.08 -129.36
C GLU A 663 75.15 25.33 -130.05
N ARG A 664 76.40 25.22 -130.53
CA ARG A 664 77.03 26.25 -131.40
C ARG A 664 77.15 25.79 -132.86
N PRO A 665 76.39 26.37 -133.82
CA PRO A 665 76.50 26.00 -135.23
C PRO A 665 77.74 26.59 -135.91
N GLN A 666 78.42 25.81 -136.75
CA GLN A 666 79.48 26.29 -137.63
C GLN A 666 78.90 26.87 -138.93
N GLY A 667 79.44 27.99 -139.41
CA GLY A 667 79.17 28.50 -140.77
C GLY A 667 79.32 30.01 -140.94
N THR A 668 80.49 30.46 -141.40
CA THR A 668 80.69 31.80 -141.99
C THR A 668 80.59 31.73 -143.51
N PRO A 669 80.04 32.78 -144.15
CA PRO A 669 80.61 33.28 -145.42
C PRO A 669 80.85 34.82 -145.41
N PRO A 670 81.55 35.40 -146.41
CA PRO A 670 82.41 36.57 -146.18
C PRO A 670 81.95 37.84 -147.00
N PRO A 671 82.78 38.82 -147.46
CA PRO A 671 82.47 40.24 -147.23
C PRO A 671 82.22 41.12 -148.49
N ALA A 672 81.51 42.23 -148.31
CA ALA A 672 81.49 43.42 -149.19
C ALA A 672 81.01 44.63 -148.34
N GLU A 673 81.87 45.60 -148.01
CA GLU A 673 82.15 46.82 -148.78
C GLU A 673 81.06 47.92 -148.73
N VAL A 674 81.43 49.09 -148.13
CA VAL A 674 81.38 50.44 -148.75
C VAL A 674 79.94 51.00 -149.02
N GLN A 675 79.42 52.07 -148.41
CA GLN A 675 79.92 53.47 -148.35
C GLN A 675 79.05 54.37 -147.38
N PRO A 676 79.10 55.73 -147.33
CA PRO A 676 78.99 56.47 -146.05
C PRO A 676 77.94 57.61 -146.07
N ARG A 677 78.17 58.66 -145.25
CA ARG A 677 77.44 59.95 -145.08
C ARG A 677 76.44 59.94 -143.92
N ARG A 678 76.69 60.79 -142.91
CA ARG A 678 76.10 62.13 -142.65
C ARG A 678 74.68 62.02 -142.10
N GLU A 679 74.31 62.73 -141.04
CA GLU A 679 74.94 63.86 -140.34
C GLU A 679 74.97 63.65 -138.81
#